data_AF-A0AAV8UVD5-F1
#
_entry.id   AF-A0AAV8UVD5-F1
#
_cell.length_a   1.000
_cell.length_b   1.000
_cell.length_c   1.000
_cell.angle_alpha   90.00
_cell.angle_beta   90.00
_cell.angle_gamma   90.00
#
_symmetry.space_group_name_H-M   'P 1'
#
loop_
_entity.id
_entity.type
_entity.pdbx_description
1 polymer ?
#
loop_
_entity_poly.entity_id
_entity_poly.type
_entity_poly.pdbx_seq_one_letter_code
_entity_poly.pdbx_strand_id
1 'polypeptide(L)'
;MEAFVGGVDLRSSSFSPGLKGQASGCGRRHSVARTRRVDMVVESPPSEELMGGSVLKDLEVDGAWEGLKSILPFEVLRTISKPGRYLGNERGAVMKNWDQNQLRMCLAYPETYEIGMSNTGHVILYSCLNDVDGVLCDRSYLPASDMGAALKDAGKDLFAVESKRPLAEFDVLAIPVHYEMGATNCLELMSLSSIPISWSERDADPSKPFDVSSGSYPLVFGGGQTVTANPEPFAEFFDFFALGDGEEVLPAIARKVDECKKLGLSRVEVLVKLARDVPGIYVPMFYSMHQDGSVRRNRDDIPARPQRQVATPQPERALRLVPYVQTIHDRLTVEIRRGCTRGCRFCLPGNLNRPARDVEPERVIEGVLEGVQNSGYREFSLLSLSCSDWLSLPSVGIELKNRLREHNTNISLTLPSQRVDRFDEDIAVLVAGGEEKKSGITFAPEAGTQRLRDVINKGLTNEELLRGVKTAYLQGYAQVKLYFMIGLPGETDEDVVGIFETVKWLQRECKEKGRRRLAVKLTISNFTPKPHTPFQWHSVSTEEFKRKQQLLMSLFKSQRDVKWNFTDVRISAMEDFVGRADRRMSAVIQKAWENGASMDDWWMDLDGAYNGWKTAIDQCGLSWEYRKTADGEWNVMETPQEQVKGKRGWFYEARRKGLEFKTLTPKSGWGGSDSSEESADERSSTSPLDRPLPWDHINSGVDKGWLRDELMKALSANLTPDCSFDECSSCGVCGDELGHNVVIPPAPIPDFKGHYRPAHTRQQKLRVRFSRTGSSSMMGHLDVNRLLDRAMLRAGLPISFTNGFNQLPRMQPAQPSALGYTSNAEVYDFDMVEPVDVGEFTHRLSEQLPPTFSIQDAEEISLSSRSPSAALEELVWVVVLVSETLRDEDSWNKCIENIRNSGPVLIEKKTKRTKKKKELDLREPLLSVERATSSDSDPVLTHVGVEDWDDTSCIIKFRTKVSYEMANLSPASFAKMVEIISGSEVTLRHAHKADIVFASVKEQKPPIREEQENPILEEEKTSCP
;
A
#
# COMPACT_ATOMS: atom_id res chain seq x y z
N MET A 1 -5.34 -18.40 48.89
CA MET A 1 -5.33 -19.35 50.03
C MET A 1 -3.92 -19.88 50.18
N GLU A 2 -3.54 -20.25 51.40
CA GLU A 2 -2.15 -20.58 51.78
C GLU A 2 -1.88 -22.10 51.77
N ALA A 3 -0.63 -22.46 52.09
CA ALA A 3 -0.09 -23.80 52.34
C ALA A 3 0.02 -24.73 51.11
N PHE A 4 1.07 -25.55 50.97
CA PHE A 4 1.87 -26.21 52.02
C PHE A 4 3.39 -26.02 51.92
N VAL A 5 4.10 -26.45 52.99
CA VAL A 5 5.56 -26.31 53.18
C VAL A 5 6.21 -27.68 53.46
N GLY A 6 7.41 -27.91 52.91
CA GLY A 6 8.33 -28.99 53.29
C GLY A 6 9.18 -29.51 52.11
N GLY A 7 10.49 -29.78 52.22
CA GLY A 7 11.47 -29.38 53.25
C GLY A 7 12.38 -30.52 53.75
N VAL A 8 13.68 -30.47 53.35
CA VAL A 8 14.85 -31.11 54.03
C VAL A 8 14.91 -32.67 53.88
N ASP A 9 16.04 -33.39 53.70
CA ASP A 9 17.48 -33.10 53.74
C ASP A 9 18.35 -33.92 52.72
N LEU A 10 19.66 -33.67 52.77
CA LEU A 10 20.83 -34.26 52.08
C LEU A 10 21.12 -35.77 52.31
N ARG A 11 21.87 -36.37 51.35
CA ARG A 11 23.01 -37.35 51.44
C ARG A 11 22.90 -38.50 50.42
N SER A 12 23.96 -39.15 49.90
CA SER A 12 25.39 -38.84 49.61
C SER A 12 26.08 -40.12 49.06
N SER A 13 27.19 -40.01 48.30
CA SER A 13 28.03 -41.13 47.77
C SER A 13 27.38 -41.96 46.64
N SER A 14 28.06 -42.60 45.67
CA SER A 14 29.46 -42.60 45.15
C SER A 14 29.46 -43.30 43.75
N PHE A 15 30.52 -43.53 42.95
CA PHE A 15 31.98 -43.49 43.11
C PHE A 15 32.68 -42.93 41.84
N SER A 16 33.74 -43.55 41.30
CA SER A 16 34.56 -43.24 40.09
C SER A 16 35.40 -44.52 39.73
N PRO A 17 36.47 -44.57 38.88
CA PRO A 17 37.13 -43.55 38.02
C PRO A 17 37.72 -43.99 36.64
N GLY A 18 38.24 -43.03 35.85
CA GLY A 18 39.41 -43.20 34.94
C GLY A 18 39.17 -43.13 33.42
N LEU A 19 40.15 -42.79 32.56
CA LEU A 19 41.55 -42.35 32.75
C LEU A 19 42.15 -41.60 31.51
N LYS A 20 42.68 -40.39 31.73
CA LYS A 20 43.92 -39.72 31.22
C LYS A 20 44.18 -39.37 29.72
N GLY A 21 44.68 -38.13 29.53
CA GLY A 21 45.47 -37.63 28.38
C GLY A 21 46.05 -36.22 28.65
N GLN A 22 47.33 -35.97 28.35
CA GLN A 22 48.09 -34.74 28.71
C GLN A 22 47.97 -33.61 27.64
N ALA A 23 48.30 -32.31 27.82
CA ALA A 23 48.51 -31.37 28.96
C ALA A 23 49.79 -30.49 28.86
N SER A 24 49.60 -29.19 28.56
CA SER A 24 50.50 -28.02 28.73
C SER A 24 49.70 -26.73 28.45
N GLY A 25 49.90 -25.53 29.02
CA GLY A 25 50.89 -25.03 29.99
C GLY A 25 51.89 -24.03 29.36
N CYS A 26 52.22 -22.85 29.89
CA CYS A 26 51.79 -22.06 31.08
C CYS A 26 52.44 -20.64 30.96
N GLY A 27 51.97 -19.49 31.46
CA GLY A 27 50.85 -19.05 32.32
C GLY A 27 51.20 -17.69 33.00
N ARG A 28 50.53 -17.31 34.12
CA ARG A 28 50.75 -16.09 34.98
C ARG A 28 50.15 -14.76 34.44
N ARG A 29 49.63 -13.80 35.24
CA ARG A 29 49.46 -13.53 36.71
C ARG A 29 48.09 -12.82 36.94
N HIS A 30 47.24 -13.24 37.88
CA HIS A 30 47.01 -12.61 39.21
C HIS A 30 46.80 -11.07 39.28
N SER A 31 45.59 -10.62 39.66
CA SER A 31 45.30 -9.85 40.90
C SER A 31 43.78 -9.58 41.07
N VAL A 32 43.35 -8.95 42.18
CA VAL A 32 41.94 -8.77 42.59
C VAL A 32 41.60 -7.29 42.87
N ALA A 33 40.48 -6.80 42.33
CA ALA A 33 39.77 -5.60 42.78
C ALA A 33 38.25 -5.81 42.52
N ARG A 34 37.39 -5.81 43.55
CA ARG A 34 36.77 -4.67 44.27
C ARG A 34 35.86 -3.79 43.39
N THR A 35 34.60 -3.73 43.80
CA THR A 35 33.50 -2.95 43.22
C THR A 35 33.70 -1.45 43.32
N ARG A 36 33.27 -0.73 42.27
CA ARG A 36 32.84 0.66 42.30
C ARG A 36 31.57 0.81 41.45
N ARG A 37 30.74 1.81 41.76
CA ARG A 37 29.72 2.28 40.81
C ARG A 37 30.44 2.85 39.58
N VAL A 38 29.83 2.67 38.42
CA VAL A 38 30.13 3.44 37.21
C VAL A 38 28.84 4.15 36.87
N ASP A 39 28.87 5.48 36.86
CA ASP A 39 27.76 6.29 36.38
C ASP A 39 27.71 6.15 34.85
N MET A 40 26.53 5.87 34.29
CA MET A 40 26.39 5.68 32.84
C MET A 40 26.51 7.03 32.11
N VAL A 41 27.72 7.36 31.68
CA VAL A 41 27.91 8.24 30.53
C VAL A 41 27.36 7.49 29.32
N VAL A 42 26.32 8.03 28.70
CA VAL A 42 25.82 7.53 27.42
C VAL A 42 26.82 7.95 26.36
N GLU A 43 27.67 7.02 25.93
CA GLU A 43 28.50 7.22 24.75
C GLU A 43 27.58 7.38 23.53
N SER A 44 27.72 8.50 22.83
CA SER A 44 26.92 8.80 21.63
C SER A 44 27.21 7.78 20.51
N PRO A 45 26.23 7.41 19.68
CA PRO A 45 26.49 6.60 18.50
C PRO A 45 27.49 7.33 17.57
N PRO A 46 28.28 6.60 16.76
CA PRO A 46 29.31 7.18 15.91
C PRO A 46 28.75 8.21 14.92
N SER A 47 29.48 9.30 14.75
CA SER A 47 29.00 10.55 14.13
C SER A 47 29.01 10.55 12.60
N GLU A 48 27.87 10.90 12.02
CA GLU A 48 27.64 11.67 10.77
C GLU A 48 28.24 11.22 9.41
N GLU A 49 29.31 10.43 9.33
CA GLU A 49 30.02 10.16 8.05
C GLU A 49 29.31 9.19 7.07
N LEU A 50 28.09 8.73 7.37
CA LEU A 50 27.23 7.96 6.45
C LEU A 50 25.96 8.70 5.98
N MET A 51 25.82 9.99 6.32
CA MET A 51 24.68 10.83 5.93
C MET A 51 25.14 12.13 5.25
N GLY A 52 26.02 12.02 4.25
CA GLY A 52 26.59 13.13 3.46
C GLY A 52 25.61 13.86 2.54
N GLY A 53 24.49 14.35 3.08
CA GLY A 53 23.36 14.96 2.35
C GLY A 53 23.25 16.48 2.45
N SER A 54 24.33 17.19 2.80
CA SER A 54 24.32 18.65 3.02
C SER A 54 24.68 19.50 1.80
N VAL A 55 25.27 18.91 0.74
CA VAL A 55 25.81 19.66 -0.43
C VAL A 55 24.92 19.52 -1.69
N LEU A 56 23.99 18.56 -1.73
CA LEU A 56 23.10 18.33 -2.90
C LEU A 56 21.73 19.04 -2.80
N LYS A 57 21.37 19.61 -1.64
CA LYS A 57 20.03 20.16 -1.37
C LYS A 57 19.57 21.23 -2.37
N ASP A 58 20.49 22.03 -2.88
CA ASP A 58 20.17 23.26 -3.61
C ASP A 58 20.29 23.12 -5.15
N LEU A 59 20.66 21.95 -5.67
CA LEU A 59 20.91 21.73 -7.11
C LEU A 59 20.08 20.60 -7.74
N GLU A 60 19.71 19.54 -7.01
CA GLU A 60 18.97 18.41 -7.61
C GLU A 60 17.44 18.54 -7.50
N VAL A 61 16.93 19.30 -6.52
CA VAL A 61 15.48 19.32 -6.20
C VAL A 61 14.64 19.97 -7.30
N ASP A 62 15.13 21.04 -7.94
CA ASP A 62 14.51 21.63 -9.12
C ASP A 62 14.86 20.88 -10.42
N GLY A 63 15.96 20.13 -10.47
CA GLY A 63 16.29 19.28 -11.63
C GLY A 63 15.18 18.25 -11.95
N ALA A 64 14.59 17.66 -10.91
CA ALA A 64 13.39 16.83 -11.05
C ALA A 64 12.15 17.61 -11.53
N TRP A 65 12.01 18.90 -11.18
CA TRP A 65 10.88 19.72 -11.62
C TRP A 65 11.01 20.13 -13.09
N GLU A 66 12.19 20.61 -13.50
CA GLU A 66 12.52 20.94 -14.88
C GLU A 66 12.42 19.70 -15.78
N GLY A 67 12.92 18.55 -15.31
CA GLY A 67 12.73 17.26 -15.99
C GLY A 67 11.26 16.93 -16.25
N LEU A 68 10.36 17.13 -15.27
CA LEU A 68 8.92 16.87 -15.45
C LEU A 68 8.28 17.84 -16.47
N LYS A 69 8.66 19.13 -16.46
CA LYS A 69 8.20 20.09 -17.48
C LYS A 69 8.71 19.76 -18.89
N SER A 70 9.89 19.16 -19.02
CA SER A 70 10.44 18.74 -20.33
C SER A 70 9.70 17.53 -20.94
N ILE A 71 8.99 16.76 -20.11
CA ILE A 71 8.12 15.67 -20.56
C ILE A 71 6.77 16.24 -21.00
N LEU A 72 6.07 16.98 -20.12
CA LEU A 72 4.77 17.59 -20.41
C LEU A 72 4.76 19.08 -20.03
N PRO A 73 4.24 19.98 -20.90
CA PRO A 73 4.10 21.40 -20.59
C PRO A 73 3.32 21.68 -19.29
N PHE A 74 3.68 22.77 -18.62
CA PHE A 74 3.10 23.17 -17.33
C PHE A 74 1.57 23.32 -17.38
N GLU A 75 1.04 23.78 -18.52
CA GLU A 75 -0.37 23.96 -18.81
C GLU A 75 -1.11 22.63 -18.78
N VAL A 76 -0.48 21.56 -19.29
CA VAL A 76 -0.99 20.18 -19.26
C VAL A 76 -0.90 19.62 -17.85
N LEU A 77 0.27 19.71 -17.20
CA LEU A 77 0.50 19.24 -15.82
C LEU A 77 -0.50 19.84 -14.81
N ARG A 78 -0.95 21.08 -15.02
CA ARG A 78 -1.95 21.77 -14.20
C ARG A 78 -3.38 21.25 -14.37
N THR A 79 -3.68 20.46 -15.40
CA THR A 79 -5.00 19.79 -15.58
C THR A 79 -5.06 18.40 -14.95
N ILE A 80 -3.91 17.73 -14.80
CA ILE A 80 -3.79 16.38 -14.23
C ILE A 80 -4.31 16.31 -12.79
N SER A 81 -4.95 15.20 -12.42
CA SER A 81 -5.42 14.90 -11.08
C SER A 81 -4.27 14.44 -10.18
N LYS A 82 -4.03 15.20 -9.10
CA LYS A 82 -2.92 15.00 -8.14
C LYS A 82 -1.53 14.91 -8.83
N PRO A 83 -1.06 15.96 -9.54
CA PRO A 83 0.24 15.90 -10.24
C PRO A 83 1.42 15.73 -9.28
N GLY A 84 1.24 16.03 -7.99
CA GLY A 84 2.15 15.67 -6.90
C GLY A 84 2.62 14.20 -6.86
N ARG A 85 1.87 13.27 -7.47
CA ARG A 85 2.24 11.84 -7.64
C ARG A 85 3.52 11.63 -8.44
N TYR A 86 3.82 12.55 -9.35
CA TYR A 86 4.86 12.40 -10.37
C TYR A 86 6.11 13.25 -10.07
N LEU A 87 6.21 13.79 -8.86
CA LEU A 87 7.31 14.68 -8.45
C LEU A 87 8.60 13.94 -8.10
N GLY A 88 8.53 12.80 -7.40
CA GLY A 88 9.67 11.96 -7.04
C GLY A 88 10.67 12.57 -6.04
N ASN A 89 10.57 13.87 -5.73
CA ASN A 89 11.41 14.57 -4.76
C ASN A 89 10.81 14.59 -3.33
N GLU A 90 10.06 13.55 -2.96
CA GLU A 90 9.61 13.34 -1.57
C GLU A 90 10.78 13.04 -0.60
N ARG A 91 10.57 13.36 0.69
CA ARG A 91 11.59 13.15 1.72
C ARG A 91 11.99 11.67 1.77
N GLY A 92 13.29 11.43 1.62
CA GLY A 92 13.89 10.09 1.60
C GLY A 92 13.97 9.43 0.22
N ALA A 93 13.53 10.09 -0.86
CA ALA A 93 13.90 9.68 -2.20
C ALA A 93 15.43 9.77 -2.37
N VAL A 94 16.03 8.74 -2.95
CA VAL A 94 17.46 8.66 -3.24
C VAL A 94 17.65 9.01 -4.71
N MET A 95 18.12 10.23 -4.97
CA MET A 95 18.56 10.62 -6.30
C MET A 95 20.04 10.22 -6.44
N LYS A 96 20.40 9.48 -7.49
CA LYS A 96 21.79 9.14 -7.85
C LYS A 96 22.10 9.67 -9.24
N ASN A 97 23.34 10.09 -9.47
CA ASN A 97 23.76 10.60 -10.77
C ASN A 97 23.67 9.51 -11.86
N TRP A 98 22.93 9.78 -12.93
CA TRP A 98 22.61 8.85 -14.01
C TRP A 98 23.85 8.25 -14.70
N ASP A 99 24.90 9.06 -14.90
CA ASP A 99 26.08 8.69 -15.69
C ASP A 99 27.22 8.10 -14.85
N GLN A 100 27.12 8.16 -13.52
CA GLN A 100 28.09 7.58 -12.59
C GLN A 100 27.74 6.14 -12.15
N ASN A 101 26.51 5.69 -12.37
CA ASN A 101 26.05 4.36 -11.97
C ASN A 101 26.21 3.33 -13.11
N GLN A 102 26.56 2.10 -12.74
CA GLN A 102 26.96 1.02 -13.64
C GLN A 102 25.77 0.15 -14.06
N LEU A 103 24.77 0.06 -13.19
CA LEU A 103 23.47 -0.55 -13.45
C LEU A 103 22.35 0.44 -13.11
N ARG A 104 21.38 0.57 -14.01
CA ARG A 104 20.19 1.42 -13.87
C ARG A 104 18.95 0.53 -13.75
N MET A 105 18.31 0.52 -12.59
CA MET A 105 17.11 -0.27 -12.32
C MET A 105 15.89 0.62 -12.06
N CYS A 106 14.70 0.16 -12.44
CA CYS A 106 13.45 0.78 -12.05
C CYS A 106 12.49 -0.23 -11.42
N LEU A 107 11.97 0.09 -10.23
CA LEU A 107 10.84 -0.61 -9.61
C LEU A 107 9.54 0.01 -10.13
N ALA A 108 8.94 -0.59 -11.15
CA ALA A 108 7.75 -0.09 -11.82
C ALA A 108 6.50 -0.82 -11.32
N TYR A 109 5.79 -0.18 -10.39
CA TYR A 109 4.60 -0.76 -9.76
C TYR A 109 3.38 -0.63 -10.70
N PRO A 110 2.67 -1.72 -11.05
CA PRO A 110 1.59 -1.71 -12.05
C PRO A 110 0.26 -1.14 -11.52
N GLU A 111 0.31 -0.17 -10.61
CA GLU A 111 -0.84 0.57 -10.07
C GLU A 111 -0.44 2.02 -9.80
N THR A 112 -1.45 2.88 -9.57
CA THR A 112 -1.23 4.29 -9.23
C THR A 112 -0.38 4.49 -7.96
N TYR A 113 0.33 5.62 -7.91
CA TYR A 113 1.26 6.00 -6.83
C TYR A 113 0.72 5.76 -5.42
N GLU A 114 -0.54 6.12 -5.12
CA GLU A 114 -1.13 5.93 -3.79
C GLU A 114 -1.18 4.46 -3.33
N ILE A 115 -1.25 3.52 -4.27
CA ILE A 115 -1.34 2.08 -4.02
C ILE A 115 0.07 1.51 -3.86
N GLY A 116 0.97 1.81 -4.81
CA GLY A 116 2.37 1.38 -4.74
C GLY A 116 3.11 1.92 -3.52
N MET A 117 2.88 3.18 -3.13
CA MET A 117 3.41 3.75 -1.88
C MET A 117 2.66 3.33 -0.61
N SER A 118 1.56 2.57 -0.72
CA SER A 118 0.97 1.85 0.43
C SER A 118 1.54 0.44 0.60
N ASN A 119 2.36 -0.04 -0.34
CA ASN A 119 2.99 -1.35 -0.28
C ASN A 119 4.36 -1.25 0.42
N THR A 120 4.42 -1.68 1.68
CA THR A 120 5.65 -1.69 2.49
C THR A 120 6.79 -2.48 1.82
N GLY A 121 6.47 -3.54 1.08
CA GLY A 121 7.45 -4.32 0.32
C GLY A 121 8.10 -3.50 -0.79
N HIS A 122 7.33 -2.71 -1.55
CA HIS A 122 7.87 -1.82 -2.58
C HIS A 122 8.88 -0.82 -2.02
N VAL A 123 8.60 -0.24 -0.84
CA VAL A 123 9.50 0.67 -0.13
C VAL A 123 10.75 -0.04 0.40
N ILE A 124 10.61 -1.23 0.99
CA ILE A 124 11.75 -2.04 1.46
C ILE A 124 12.68 -2.40 0.29
N LEU A 125 12.15 -2.84 -0.85
CA LEU A 125 12.94 -3.26 -2.01
C LEU A 125 13.63 -2.07 -2.70
N TYR A 126 12.99 -0.90 -2.74
CA TYR A 126 13.63 0.35 -3.16
C TYR A 126 14.83 0.70 -2.28
N SER A 127 14.69 0.55 -0.97
CA SER A 127 15.80 0.73 -0.03
C SER A 127 16.90 -0.32 -0.22
N CYS A 128 16.55 -1.61 -0.41
CA CYS A 128 17.52 -2.68 -0.66
C CYS A 128 18.38 -2.43 -1.91
N LEU A 129 17.79 -1.96 -3.02
CA LEU A 129 18.53 -1.72 -4.26
C LEU A 129 19.36 -0.43 -4.21
N ASN A 130 18.84 0.65 -3.59
CA ASN A 130 19.62 1.88 -3.46
C ASN A 130 20.79 1.77 -2.47
N ASP A 131 20.79 0.77 -1.59
CA ASP A 131 21.91 0.45 -0.70
C ASP A 131 22.99 -0.43 -1.39
N VAL A 132 22.86 -0.73 -2.69
CA VAL A 132 23.91 -1.42 -3.47
C VAL A 132 24.80 -0.39 -4.18
N ASP A 133 26.11 -0.51 -3.99
CA ASP A 133 27.13 0.30 -4.68
C ASP A 133 27.03 0.17 -6.21
N GLY A 134 27.13 1.28 -6.92
CA GLY A 134 27.08 1.34 -8.38
C GLY A 134 25.70 1.09 -9.02
N VAL A 135 24.67 0.81 -8.22
CA VAL A 135 23.28 0.62 -8.69
C VAL A 135 22.46 1.89 -8.45
N LEU A 136 21.88 2.44 -9.51
CA LEU A 136 20.81 3.42 -9.45
C LEU A 136 19.47 2.67 -9.44
N CYS A 137 18.56 3.00 -8.53
CA CYS A 137 17.24 2.41 -8.47
C CYS A 137 16.15 3.46 -8.31
N ASP A 138 15.42 3.73 -9.39
CA ASP A 138 14.26 4.63 -9.38
C ASP A 138 12.95 3.85 -9.16
N ARG A 139 11.85 4.59 -9.00
CA ARG A 139 10.48 4.05 -9.00
C ARG A 139 9.70 4.53 -10.22
N SER A 140 8.74 3.73 -10.66
CA SER A 140 7.67 4.20 -11.53
C SER A 140 6.34 3.55 -11.15
N TYR A 141 5.26 4.06 -11.70
CA TYR A 141 3.89 3.71 -11.35
C TYR A 141 3.02 3.77 -12.60
N LEU A 142 2.05 2.86 -12.74
CA LEU A 142 1.02 3.00 -13.76
C LEU A 142 0.29 4.35 -13.56
N PRO A 143 0.34 5.29 -14.51
CA PRO A 143 -0.25 6.61 -14.32
C PRO A 143 -1.77 6.53 -14.20
N ALA A 144 -2.37 7.55 -13.57
CA ALA A 144 -3.80 7.76 -13.70
C ALA A 144 -4.16 8.08 -15.16
N SER A 145 -5.38 7.75 -15.59
CA SER A 145 -5.78 7.79 -17.00
C SER A 145 -5.70 9.17 -17.67
N ASP A 146 -5.72 10.25 -16.90
CA ASP A 146 -5.47 11.62 -17.37
C ASP A 146 -4.00 11.86 -17.74
N MET A 147 -3.06 11.41 -16.91
CA MET A 147 -1.62 11.44 -17.20
C MET A 147 -1.26 10.44 -18.31
N GLY A 148 -1.85 9.24 -18.31
CA GLY A 148 -1.64 8.24 -19.36
C GLY A 148 -2.12 8.72 -20.74
N ALA A 149 -3.25 9.42 -20.79
CA ALA A 149 -3.71 10.10 -22.01
C ALA A 149 -2.76 11.24 -22.42
N ALA A 150 -2.39 12.13 -21.49
CA ALA A 150 -1.50 13.25 -21.79
C ALA A 150 -0.12 12.82 -22.34
N LEU A 151 0.44 11.70 -21.84
CA LEU A 151 1.67 11.11 -22.38
C LEU A 151 1.47 10.57 -23.80
N LYS A 152 0.39 9.81 -24.04
CA LYS A 152 0.03 9.28 -25.37
C LYS A 152 -0.22 10.40 -26.38
N ASP A 153 -0.95 11.44 -26.02
CA ASP A 153 -1.25 12.61 -26.86
C ASP A 153 0.03 13.43 -27.18
N ALA A 154 0.98 13.49 -26.26
CA ALA A 154 2.26 14.18 -26.43
C ALA A 154 3.35 13.35 -27.16
N GLY A 155 3.09 12.06 -27.43
CA GLY A 155 4.10 11.14 -27.97
C GLY A 155 5.28 10.92 -27.02
N LYS A 156 4.99 10.79 -25.71
CA LYS A 156 5.99 10.66 -24.63
C LYS A 156 5.84 9.32 -23.92
N ASP A 157 6.97 8.66 -23.64
CA ASP A 157 7.00 7.44 -22.86
C ASP A 157 6.74 7.69 -21.37
N LEU A 158 6.32 6.64 -20.67
CA LEU A 158 6.32 6.55 -19.22
C LEU A 158 7.76 6.65 -18.68
N PHE A 159 7.89 7.34 -17.56
CA PHE A 159 9.15 7.77 -16.99
C PHE A 159 9.30 7.35 -15.52
N ALA A 160 10.53 7.34 -15.05
CA ALA A 160 10.88 7.14 -13.66
C ALA A 160 10.64 8.42 -12.83
N VAL A 161 10.08 8.31 -11.63
CA VAL A 161 9.66 9.49 -10.88
C VAL A 161 10.83 10.29 -10.30
N GLU A 162 11.97 9.68 -9.99
CA GLU A 162 13.17 10.41 -9.57
C GLU A 162 13.86 11.10 -10.77
N SER A 163 14.53 10.32 -11.64
CA SER A 163 15.39 10.85 -12.71
C SER A 163 14.67 11.44 -13.92
N LYS A 164 13.35 11.23 -14.04
CA LYS A 164 12.52 11.60 -15.21
C LYS A 164 12.91 10.91 -16.52
N ARG A 165 13.73 9.87 -16.48
CA ARG A 165 14.14 9.13 -17.70
C ARG A 165 13.03 8.17 -18.15
N PRO A 166 12.82 7.98 -19.47
CA PRO A 166 11.94 6.93 -20.01
C PRO A 166 12.33 5.54 -19.48
N LEU A 167 11.34 4.68 -19.21
CA LEU A 167 11.64 3.35 -18.64
C LEU A 167 12.43 2.43 -19.60
N ALA A 168 12.40 2.72 -20.91
CA ALA A 168 13.22 2.05 -21.92
C ALA A 168 14.73 2.33 -21.81
N GLU A 169 15.17 3.38 -21.08
CA GLU A 169 16.61 3.68 -20.90
C GLU A 169 17.27 2.95 -19.71
N PHE A 170 16.49 2.23 -18.91
CA PHE A 170 16.98 1.45 -17.77
C PHE A 170 17.50 0.08 -18.23
N ASP A 171 18.43 -0.51 -17.48
CA ASP A 171 18.92 -1.88 -17.74
C ASP A 171 17.89 -2.93 -17.31
N VAL A 172 17.22 -2.71 -16.18
CA VAL A 172 16.32 -3.69 -15.57
C VAL A 172 15.04 -3.04 -15.08
N LEU A 173 13.90 -3.60 -15.48
CA LEU A 173 12.57 -3.18 -15.09
C LEU A 173 11.91 -4.28 -14.23
N ALA A 174 11.65 -3.98 -12.96
CA ALA A 174 11.01 -4.91 -12.04
C ALA A 174 9.52 -4.56 -11.87
N ILE A 175 8.62 -5.48 -12.22
CA ILE A 175 7.16 -5.27 -12.14
C ILE A 175 6.54 -6.30 -11.17
N PRO A 176 6.07 -5.89 -9.98
CA PRO A 176 5.49 -6.81 -9.02
C PRO A 176 4.05 -7.20 -9.36
N VAL A 177 3.80 -8.50 -9.55
CA VAL A 177 2.48 -9.09 -9.83
C VAL A 177 1.89 -9.63 -8.51
N HIS A 178 1.02 -8.84 -7.90
CA HIS A 178 0.44 -9.12 -6.58
C HIS A 178 -0.92 -9.83 -6.60
N TYR A 179 -1.62 -9.83 -7.73
CA TYR A 179 -2.90 -10.48 -7.96
C TYR A 179 -3.03 -10.81 -9.46
N GLU A 180 -3.86 -11.79 -9.80
CA GLU A 180 -3.94 -12.34 -11.17
C GLU A 180 -4.39 -11.34 -12.23
N MET A 181 -5.38 -10.51 -11.90
CA MET A 181 -5.99 -9.57 -12.84
C MET A 181 -5.08 -8.37 -13.15
N GLY A 182 -4.06 -8.10 -12.32
CA GLY A 182 -3.10 -7.01 -12.52
C GLY A 182 -2.13 -7.21 -13.70
N ALA A 183 -2.21 -8.34 -14.40
CA ALA A 183 -1.38 -8.60 -15.57
C ALA A 183 -1.69 -7.65 -16.74
N THR A 184 -2.95 -7.24 -16.94
CA THR A 184 -3.32 -6.24 -17.96
C THR A 184 -2.67 -4.89 -17.68
N ASN A 185 -2.57 -4.50 -16.40
CA ASN A 185 -1.86 -3.31 -15.96
C ASN A 185 -0.34 -3.39 -16.16
N CYS A 186 0.25 -4.59 -16.09
CA CYS A 186 1.66 -4.80 -16.46
C CYS A 186 1.89 -4.56 -17.96
N LEU A 187 0.94 -4.97 -18.82
CA LEU A 187 1.02 -4.75 -20.27
C LEU A 187 0.85 -3.27 -20.63
N GLU A 188 -0.13 -2.58 -20.03
CA GLU A 188 -0.31 -1.14 -20.22
C GLU A 188 0.94 -0.34 -19.77
N LEU A 189 1.60 -0.76 -18.67
CA LEU A 189 2.84 -0.13 -18.21
C LEU A 189 3.98 -0.30 -19.21
N MET A 190 4.19 -1.50 -19.76
CA MET A 190 5.22 -1.75 -20.79
C MET A 190 4.90 -1.01 -22.10
N SER A 191 3.63 -1.02 -22.53
CA SER A 191 3.18 -0.32 -23.74
C SER A 191 3.31 1.19 -23.64
N LEU A 192 2.99 1.78 -22.48
CA LEU A 192 3.25 3.20 -22.19
C LEU A 192 4.74 3.53 -22.15
N SER A 193 5.62 2.54 -22.00
CA SER A 193 7.08 2.71 -21.95
C SER A 193 7.78 2.46 -23.29
N SER A 194 7.03 2.21 -24.38
CA SER A 194 7.54 1.71 -25.67
C SER A 194 8.42 0.45 -25.58
N ILE A 195 8.17 -0.39 -24.57
CA ILE A 195 8.84 -1.69 -24.38
C ILE A 195 7.99 -2.80 -25.02
N PRO A 196 8.55 -3.65 -25.90
CA PRO A 196 7.82 -4.77 -26.51
C PRO A 196 7.25 -5.72 -25.46
N ILE A 197 6.06 -6.25 -25.73
CA ILE A 197 5.26 -6.95 -24.72
C ILE A 197 5.85 -8.32 -24.39
N SER A 198 6.32 -9.08 -25.39
CA SER A 198 6.92 -10.39 -25.14
C SER A 198 8.43 -10.31 -24.86
N TRP A 199 8.95 -11.24 -24.07
CA TRP A 199 10.41 -11.42 -23.94
C TRP A 199 11.05 -11.79 -25.28
N SER A 200 10.31 -12.46 -26.15
CA SER A 200 10.74 -12.91 -27.48
C SER A 200 10.94 -11.75 -28.47
N GLU A 201 10.13 -10.69 -28.38
CA GLU A 201 10.33 -9.44 -29.14
C GLU A 201 11.50 -8.60 -28.59
N ARG A 202 11.76 -8.67 -27.28
CA ARG A 202 12.89 -7.97 -26.63
C ARG A 202 14.27 -8.59 -26.93
N ASP A 203 14.30 -9.82 -27.45
CA ASP A 203 15.51 -10.56 -27.87
C ASP A 203 15.69 -10.56 -29.41
N ALA A 204 15.25 -9.51 -30.11
CA ALA A 204 15.23 -9.45 -31.58
C ALA A 204 16.60 -9.56 -32.29
N ASP A 205 17.72 -9.38 -31.57
CA ASP A 205 19.07 -9.66 -32.08
C ASP A 205 19.93 -10.36 -31.00
N PRO A 206 19.81 -11.69 -30.86
CA PRO A 206 20.54 -12.46 -29.84
C PRO A 206 22.06 -12.50 -30.05
N SER A 207 22.58 -11.90 -31.13
CA SER A 207 24.01 -11.89 -31.46
C SER A 207 24.78 -10.74 -30.79
N LYS A 208 24.07 -9.76 -30.24
CA LYS A 208 24.65 -8.57 -29.59
C LYS A 208 24.85 -8.76 -28.08
N PRO A 209 25.87 -8.11 -27.49
CA PRO A 209 25.94 -7.88 -26.05
C PRO A 209 24.68 -7.20 -25.53
N PHE A 210 24.27 -7.56 -24.31
CA PHE A 210 23.19 -6.87 -23.61
C PHE A 210 23.68 -5.51 -23.10
N ASP A 211 23.34 -4.46 -23.84
CA ASP A 211 23.61 -3.06 -23.50
C ASP A 211 22.49 -2.16 -24.04
N VAL A 212 21.73 -1.55 -23.13
CA VAL A 212 20.62 -0.65 -23.46
C VAL A 212 21.10 0.63 -24.14
N SER A 213 22.30 1.12 -23.81
CA SER A 213 22.88 2.29 -24.48
C SER A 213 23.27 2.04 -25.94
N SER A 214 23.40 0.77 -26.33
CA SER A 214 23.60 0.33 -27.73
C SER A 214 22.29 0.00 -28.48
N GLY A 215 21.13 0.12 -27.82
CA GLY A 215 19.81 -0.17 -28.38
C GLY A 215 19.19 -1.51 -27.99
N SER A 216 19.65 -2.15 -26.90
CA SER A 216 18.92 -3.29 -26.29
C SER A 216 17.69 -2.80 -25.52
N TYR A 217 16.62 -3.59 -25.46
CA TYR A 217 15.53 -3.35 -24.50
C TYR A 217 15.91 -3.81 -23.08
N PRO A 218 15.39 -3.15 -22.00
CA PRO A 218 15.56 -3.58 -20.62
C PRO A 218 15.21 -5.06 -20.40
N LEU A 219 15.88 -5.70 -19.44
CA LEU A 219 15.41 -6.97 -18.88
C LEU A 219 14.17 -6.69 -18.02
N VAL A 220 13.01 -7.24 -18.40
CA VAL A 220 11.76 -7.05 -17.63
C VAL A 220 11.49 -8.30 -16.80
N PHE A 221 11.38 -8.17 -15.48
CA PHE A 221 11.14 -9.32 -14.59
C PHE A 221 9.96 -9.15 -13.65
N GLY A 222 9.25 -10.25 -13.42
CA GLY A 222 8.11 -10.31 -12.51
C GLY A 222 8.50 -10.73 -11.10
N GLY A 223 7.82 -10.20 -10.08
CA GLY A 223 8.01 -10.63 -8.69
C GLY A 223 6.71 -10.64 -7.89
N GLY A 224 6.73 -11.18 -6.68
CA GLY A 224 5.57 -11.19 -5.77
C GLY A 224 4.76 -12.49 -5.76
N GLN A 225 3.67 -12.50 -4.99
CA GLN A 225 3.02 -13.75 -4.55
C GLN A 225 2.31 -14.51 -5.67
N THR A 226 1.72 -13.83 -6.66
CA THR A 226 1.01 -14.50 -7.77
C THR A 226 1.98 -15.28 -8.65
N VAL A 227 3.06 -14.65 -9.12
CA VAL A 227 4.09 -15.32 -9.93
C VAL A 227 4.92 -16.32 -9.12
N THR A 228 5.08 -16.12 -7.81
CA THR A 228 5.68 -17.11 -6.91
C THR A 228 4.79 -18.35 -6.71
N ALA A 229 3.47 -18.21 -6.90
CA ALA A 229 2.51 -19.31 -6.80
C ALA A 229 2.28 -20.04 -8.13
N ASN A 230 2.21 -19.31 -9.25
CA ASN A 230 2.13 -19.85 -10.61
C ASN A 230 2.60 -18.78 -11.63
N PRO A 231 3.81 -18.90 -12.20
CA PRO A 231 4.31 -17.94 -13.19
C PRO A 231 3.83 -18.23 -14.62
N GLU A 232 3.32 -19.43 -14.91
CA GLU A 232 3.00 -19.85 -16.29
C GLU A 232 2.02 -18.93 -17.04
N PRO A 233 0.93 -18.40 -16.43
CA PRO A 233 0.01 -17.51 -17.13
C PRO A 233 0.68 -16.27 -17.72
N PHE A 234 1.80 -15.84 -17.13
CA PHE A 234 2.51 -14.60 -17.47
C PHE A 234 3.81 -14.86 -18.24
N ALA A 235 4.08 -16.12 -18.61
CA ALA A 235 5.37 -16.61 -19.12
C ALA A 235 5.86 -15.94 -20.41
N GLU A 236 4.98 -15.42 -21.26
CA GLU A 236 5.40 -14.72 -22.49
C GLU A 236 5.88 -13.29 -22.23
N PHE A 237 5.46 -12.66 -21.12
CA PHE A 237 5.63 -11.22 -20.90
C PHE A 237 6.94 -10.82 -20.22
N PHE A 238 7.61 -11.76 -19.56
CA PHE A 238 8.75 -11.48 -18.67
C PHE A 238 10.00 -12.26 -19.10
N ASP A 239 11.15 -11.60 -19.12
CA ASP A 239 12.45 -12.23 -19.38
C ASP A 239 12.76 -13.26 -18.26
N PHE A 240 12.40 -12.95 -17.01
CA PHE A 240 12.46 -13.87 -15.87
C PHE A 240 11.50 -13.49 -14.73
N PHE A 241 11.45 -14.34 -13.69
CA PHE A 241 10.73 -14.10 -12.45
C PHE A 241 11.64 -14.28 -11.23
N ALA A 242 11.47 -13.42 -10.22
CA ALA A 242 12.06 -13.56 -8.90
C ALA A 242 11.02 -14.14 -7.93
N LEU A 243 11.27 -15.35 -7.45
CA LEU A 243 10.34 -16.13 -6.63
C LEU A 243 10.60 -15.92 -5.13
N GLY A 244 9.59 -15.55 -4.35
CA GLY A 244 9.67 -15.45 -2.88
C GLY A 244 9.97 -14.04 -2.34
N ASP A 245 10.73 -14.00 -1.24
CA ASP A 245 11.16 -12.75 -0.60
C ASP A 245 12.21 -12.01 -1.45
N GLY A 246 12.07 -10.69 -1.58
CA GLY A 246 12.83 -9.89 -2.53
C GLY A 246 14.15 -9.33 -1.98
N GLU A 247 14.28 -9.20 -0.66
CA GLU A 247 15.27 -8.35 0.01
C GLU A 247 16.73 -8.72 -0.27
N GLU A 248 17.00 -10.01 -0.47
CA GLU A 248 18.34 -10.54 -0.72
C GLU A 248 18.55 -10.88 -2.22
N VAL A 249 17.48 -11.33 -2.90
CA VAL A 249 17.54 -11.74 -4.32
C VAL A 249 17.60 -10.54 -5.28
N LEU A 250 16.96 -9.41 -4.99
CA LEU A 250 17.08 -8.20 -5.83
C LEU A 250 18.52 -7.65 -5.87
N PRO A 251 19.22 -7.47 -4.72
CA PRO A 251 20.64 -7.16 -4.72
C PRO A 251 21.53 -8.22 -5.39
N ALA A 252 21.15 -9.51 -5.36
CA ALA A 252 21.86 -10.57 -6.07
C ALA A 252 21.67 -10.50 -7.59
N ILE A 253 20.45 -10.26 -8.07
CA ILE A 253 20.13 -9.96 -9.48
C ILE A 253 20.95 -8.76 -9.95
N ALA A 254 20.92 -7.65 -9.21
CA ALA A 254 21.63 -6.43 -9.57
C ALA A 254 23.13 -6.68 -9.80
N ARG A 255 23.82 -7.28 -8.83
CA ARG A 255 25.24 -7.63 -8.94
C ARG A 255 25.52 -8.61 -10.09
N LYS A 256 24.63 -9.56 -10.36
CA LYS A 256 24.81 -10.54 -11.45
C LYS A 256 24.58 -9.93 -12.84
N VAL A 257 23.60 -9.03 -13.02
CA VAL A 257 23.39 -8.32 -14.29
C VAL A 257 24.56 -7.38 -14.57
N ASP A 258 25.04 -6.65 -13.57
CA ASP A 258 26.22 -5.80 -13.65
C ASP A 258 27.50 -6.59 -14.03
N GLU A 259 27.76 -7.74 -13.40
CA GLU A 259 28.82 -8.69 -13.79
C GLU A 259 28.71 -9.06 -15.28
N CYS A 260 27.49 -9.41 -15.74
CA CYS A 260 27.28 -9.87 -17.11
C CYS A 260 27.40 -8.75 -18.15
N LYS A 261 26.92 -7.53 -17.85
CA LYS A 261 27.14 -6.32 -18.68
C LYS A 261 28.63 -6.04 -18.86
N LYS A 262 29.41 -6.06 -17.76
CA LYS A 262 30.87 -5.83 -17.77
C LYS A 262 31.64 -6.88 -18.57
N LEU A 263 31.09 -8.09 -18.69
CA LEU A 263 31.64 -9.18 -19.51
C LEU A 263 31.17 -9.12 -20.98
N GLY A 264 30.27 -8.21 -21.35
CA GLY A 264 29.74 -8.08 -22.72
C GLY A 264 28.86 -9.24 -23.16
N LEU A 265 28.22 -9.95 -22.22
CA LEU A 265 27.39 -11.13 -22.52
C LEU A 265 26.08 -10.75 -23.23
N SER A 266 25.56 -11.62 -24.08
CA SER A 266 24.24 -11.49 -24.70
C SER A 266 23.10 -11.63 -23.68
N ARG A 267 21.89 -11.14 -24.02
CA ARG A 267 20.67 -11.26 -23.19
C ARG A 267 20.46 -12.69 -22.69
N VAL A 268 20.53 -13.68 -23.58
CA VAL A 268 20.32 -15.10 -23.25
C VAL A 268 21.40 -15.63 -22.30
N GLU A 269 22.65 -15.20 -22.44
CA GLU A 269 23.73 -15.56 -21.51
C GLU A 269 23.54 -14.93 -20.13
N VAL A 270 23.06 -13.67 -20.04
CA VAL A 270 22.68 -13.04 -18.76
C VAL A 270 21.55 -13.85 -18.09
N LEU A 271 20.55 -14.31 -18.86
CA LEU A 271 19.46 -15.12 -18.34
C LEU A 271 19.93 -16.51 -17.87
N VAL A 272 20.83 -17.19 -18.58
CA VAL A 272 21.45 -18.45 -18.12
C VAL A 272 22.23 -18.22 -16.82
N LYS A 273 23.00 -17.14 -16.75
CA LYS A 273 23.76 -16.72 -15.57
C LYS A 273 22.84 -16.47 -14.37
N LEU A 274 21.74 -15.76 -14.55
CA LEU A 274 20.74 -15.52 -13.48
C LEU A 274 20.07 -16.83 -13.05
N ALA A 275 19.57 -17.65 -13.98
CA ALA A 275 18.87 -18.91 -13.69
C ALA A 275 19.72 -19.95 -12.92
N ARG A 276 21.05 -19.90 -13.09
CA ARG A 276 21.99 -20.87 -12.53
C ARG A 276 22.77 -20.33 -11.32
N ASP A 277 23.22 -19.08 -11.36
CA ASP A 277 24.08 -18.50 -10.33
C ASP A 277 23.27 -17.76 -9.23
N VAL A 278 21.98 -17.47 -9.44
CA VAL A 278 21.11 -16.77 -8.46
C VAL A 278 19.91 -17.64 -8.08
N PRO A 279 19.81 -18.10 -6.81
CA PRO A 279 18.67 -18.86 -6.33
C PRO A 279 17.33 -18.11 -6.45
N GLY A 280 16.26 -18.83 -6.76
CA GLY A 280 14.91 -18.28 -6.90
C GLY A 280 14.59 -17.56 -8.21
N ILE A 281 15.48 -17.61 -9.21
CA ILE A 281 15.19 -17.15 -10.57
C ILE A 281 14.50 -18.25 -11.38
N TYR A 282 13.38 -17.90 -12.03
CA TYR A 282 12.72 -18.70 -13.05
C TYR A 282 12.73 -17.97 -14.40
N VAL A 283 13.30 -18.58 -15.44
CA VAL A 283 13.39 -18.01 -16.79
C VAL A 283 12.49 -18.81 -17.74
N PRO A 284 11.34 -18.28 -18.20
CA PRO A 284 10.34 -19.04 -18.94
C PRO A 284 10.85 -19.74 -20.20
N MET A 285 11.74 -19.09 -20.96
CA MET A 285 12.27 -19.64 -22.21
C MET A 285 13.06 -20.95 -22.02
N PHE A 286 13.53 -21.23 -20.80
CA PHE A 286 14.28 -22.46 -20.48
C PHE A 286 13.38 -23.63 -20.03
N TYR A 287 12.06 -23.48 -20.07
CA TYR A 287 11.12 -24.51 -19.67
C TYR A 287 10.01 -24.69 -20.71
N SER A 288 9.76 -25.95 -21.07
CA SER A 288 8.76 -26.33 -22.07
C SER A 288 7.61 -27.07 -21.40
N MET A 289 6.38 -26.82 -21.88
CA MET A 289 5.20 -27.57 -21.49
C MET A 289 5.11 -28.85 -22.32
N HIS A 290 4.79 -29.97 -21.67
CA HIS A 290 4.61 -31.28 -22.28
C HIS A 290 3.11 -31.63 -22.41
N GLN A 291 2.80 -32.63 -23.23
CA GLN A 291 1.42 -33.06 -23.52
C GLN A 291 0.65 -33.58 -22.29
N ASP A 292 1.35 -33.93 -21.20
CA ASP A 292 0.76 -34.35 -19.92
C ASP A 292 0.38 -33.16 -19.00
N GLY A 293 0.62 -31.92 -19.46
CA GLY A 293 0.45 -30.70 -18.68
C GLY A 293 1.62 -30.37 -17.74
N SER A 294 2.69 -31.16 -17.75
CA SER A 294 3.89 -30.87 -16.95
C SER A 294 4.76 -29.80 -17.63
N VAL A 295 5.33 -28.90 -16.84
CA VAL A 295 6.39 -27.98 -17.28
C VAL A 295 7.73 -28.56 -16.84
N ARG A 296 8.71 -28.62 -17.76
CA ARG A 296 10.04 -29.21 -17.51
C ARG A 296 11.12 -28.35 -18.13
N ARG A 297 12.32 -28.33 -17.54
CA ARG A 297 13.49 -27.65 -18.13
C ARG A 297 13.79 -28.24 -19.52
N ASN A 298 14.15 -27.38 -20.48
CA ASN A 298 14.58 -27.78 -21.83
C ASN A 298 16.12 -27.80 -21.99
N ARG A 299 16.84 -27.51 -20.91
CA ARG A 299 18.31 -27.52 -20.79
C ARG A 299 18.72 -27.97 -19.39
N ASP A 300 19.84 -28.68 -19.28
CA ASP A 300 20.26 -29.37 -18.03
C ASP A 300 21.16 -28.53 -17.11
N ASP A 301 21.67 -27.39 -17.58
CA ASP A 301 22.52 -26.46 -16.82
C ASP A 301 21.76 -25.52 -15.87
N ILE A 302 20.45 -25.75 -15.67
CA ILE A 302 19.57 -24.97 -14.80
C ILE A 302 18.78 -25.85 -13.80
N PRO A 303 18.24 -25.28 -12.71
CA PRO A 303 17.43 -26.00 -11.73
C PRO A 303 16.27 -26.76 -12.38
N ALA A 304 16.04 -28.01 -11.98
CA ALA A 304 14.84 -28.75 -12.39
C ALA A 304 13.57 -28.17 -11.76
N ARG A 305 13.69 -27.61 -10.55
CA ARG A 305 12.62 -26.91 -9.84
C ARG A 305 13.18 -25.68 -9.09
N PRO A 306 13.02 -24.44 -9.61
CA PRO A 306 13.48 -23.24 -8.92
C PRO A 306 12.82 -23.09 -7.55
N GLN A 307 13.62 -22.83 -6.51
CA GLN A 307 13.15 -22.64 -5.14
C GLN A 307 13.02 -21.17 -4.80
N ARG A 308 11.83 -20.77 -4.34
CA ARG A 308 11.57 -19.42 -3.85
C ARG A 308 12.53 -19.03 -2.72
N GLN A 309 12.90 -17.77 -2.64
CA GLN A 309 13.75 -17.24 -1.58
C GLN A 309 12.96 -16.88 -0.33
N VAL A 310 13.66 -16.85 0.80
CA VAL A 310 13.17 -16.52 2.14
C VAL A 310 14.18 -15.56 2.76
N ALA A 311 13.72 -14.39 3.20
CA ALA A 311 14.54 -13.37 3.83
C ALA A 311 14.07 -13.11 5.27
N THR A 312 14.97 -12.63 6.11
CA THR A 312 14.59 -12.09 7.43
C THR A 312 13.94 -10.71 7.24
N PRO A 313 12.77 -10.42 7.87
CA PRO A 313 12.12 -9.12 7.72
C PRO A 313 12.98 -7.97 8.24
N GLN A 314 13.01 -6.87 7.49
CA GLN A 314 13.89 -5.70 7.69
C GLN A 314 13.05 -4.41 7.77
N PRO A 315 12.29 -4.20 8.86
CA PRO A 315 11.34 -3.09 8.98
C PRO A 315 11.99 -1.70 8.89
N GLU A 316 13.24 -1.55 9.32
CA GLU A 316 14.02 -0.31 9.18
C GLU A 316 14.11 0.19 7.72
N ARG A 317 14.08 -0.72 6.74
CA ARG A 317 14.11 -0.38 5.32
C ARG A 317 12.80 0.24 4.81
N ALA A 318 11.70 0.08 5.55
CA ALA A 318 10.42 0.71 5.25
C ALA A 318 10.34 2.18 5.67
N LEU A 319 11.26 2.65 6.53
CA LEU A 319 11.19 3.98 7.16
C LEU A 319 11.64 5.13 6.24
N ARG A 320 12.23 4.80 5.08
CA ARG A 320 12.93 5.74 4.19
C ARG A 320 12.01 6.79 3.55
N LEU A 321 10.96 6.37 2.84
CA LEU A 321 10.15 7.25 1.98
C LEU A 321 8.94 7.88 2.70
N VAL A 322 8.73 9.19 2.51
CA VAL A 322 7.63 9.95 3.15
C VAL A 322 6.80 10.72 2.09
N PRO A 323 5.76 10.10 1.49
CA PRO A 323 4.98 10.67 0.38
C PRO A 323 4.39 12.07 0.65
N TYR A 324 4.51 12.99 -0.32
CA TYR A 324 3.80 14.28 -0.24
C TYR A 324 2.28 14.12 -0.44
N VAL A 325 1.87 13.22 -1.34
CA VAL A 325 0.45 12.94 -1.64
C VAL A 325 -0.08 11.88 -0.69
N GLN A 326 -1.31 12.05 -0.20
CA GLN A 326 -1.99 11.03 0.61
C GLN A 326 -2.12 9.69 -0.13
N THR A 327 -1.54 8.63 0.44
CA THR A 327 -1.64 7.25 -0.03
C THR A 327 -2.92 6.54 0.49
N ILE A 328 -3.17 5.31 0.03
CA ILE A 328 -4.30 4.49 0.53
C ILE A 328 -4.12 4.14 2.02
N HIS A 329 -2.87 3.97 2.48
CA HIS A 329 -2.51 3.74 3.88
C HIS A 329 -1.50 4.81 4.34
N ASP A 330 -1.97 6.05 4.48
CA ASP A 330 -1.14 7.22 4.82
C ASP A 330 -0.73 7.26 6.30
N ARG A 331 0.13 6.31 6.69
CA ARG A 331 0.64 6.07 8.05
C ARG A 331 1.99 5.36 8.00
N LEU A 332 2.75 5.46 9.09
CA LEU A 332 3.93 4.63 9.28
C LEU A 332 3.52 3.15 9.32
N THR A 333 4.26 2.26 8.67
CA THR A 333 3.97 0.81 8.68
C THR A 333 5.23 0.01 8.94
N VAL A 334 5.22 -0.81 10.00
CA VAL A 334 6.37 -1.58 10.49
C VAL A 334 6.01 -3.08 10.49
N GLU A 335 6.77 -3.89 9.75
CA GLU A 335 6.58 -5.35 9.74
C GLU A 335 7.06 -5.97 11.06
N ILE A 336 6.22 -6.80 11.67
CA ILE A 336 6.51 -7.47 12.96
C ILE A 336 6.65 -9.00 12.82
N ARG A 337 6.10 -9.56 11.73
CA ARG A 337 6.22 -10.98 11.37
C ARG A 337 5.95 -11.16 9.88
N ARG A 338 6.81 -11.94 9.21
CA ARG A 338 6.51 -12.52 7.89
C ARG A 338 6.10 -13.99 8.01
N GLY A 339 5.30 -14.46 7.07
CA GLY A 339 4.71 -15.80 7.13
C GLY A 339 3.66 -15.94 8.23
N CYS A 340 3.22 -17.17 8.49
CA CYS A 340 2.24 -17.48 9.52
C CYS A 340 2.41 -18.92 10.00
N THR A 341 2.29 -19.16 11.31
CA THR A 341 2.39 -20.49 11.93
C THR A 341 1.18 -21.38 11.64
N ARG A 342 0.04 -20.74 11.32
CA ARG A 342 -1.30 -21.34 11.35
C ARG A 342 -1.65 -22.06 10.03
N GLY A 343 -2.14 -23.29 10.12
CA GLY A 343 -2.36 -24.20 8.99
C GLY A 343 -3.63 -23.98 8.14
N CYS A 344 -4.08 -22.73 7.91
CA CYS A 344 -5.32 -22.44 7.16
C CYS A 344 -5.27 -22.96 5.70
N ARG A 345 -6.14 -23.92 5.35
CA ARG A 345 -6.05 -24.70 4.10
C ARG A 345 -6.41 -23.97 2.80
N PHE A 346 -7.01 -22.79 2.92
CA PHE A 346 -7.37 -21.89 1.82
C PHE A 346 -6.33 -20.76 1.59
N CYS A 347 -5.43 -20.55 2.55
CA CYS A 347 -4.65 -19.31 2.63
C CYS A 347 -3.35 -19.42 1.83
N LEU A 348 -3.29 -18.84 0.63
CA LEU A 348 -2.07 -18.82 -0.19
C LEU A 348 -0.86 -18.23 0.58
N PRO A 349 -0.91 -17.02 1.18
CA PRO A 349 0.22 -16.50 1.97
C PRO A 349 0.59 -17.38 3.18
N GLY A 350 -0.39 -18.06 3.79
CA GLY A 350 -0.20 -18.97 4.92
C GLY A 350 0.44 -20.32 4.57
N ASN A 351 0.64 -20.62 3.29
CA ASN A 351 1.42 -21.76 2.80
C ASN A 351 2.69 -21.27 2.09
N LEU A 352 2.57 -20.28 1.20
CA LEU A 352 3.65 -19.79 0.35
C LEU A 352 4.75 -19.01 1.09
N ASN A 353 4.43 -18.29 2.17
CA ASN A 353 5.40 -17.41 2.85
C ASN A 353 6.10 -18.10 4.05
N ARG A 354 5.84 -19.40 4.26
CA ARG A 354 6.43 -20.20 5.35
C ARG A 354 7.97 -20.29 5.23
N PRO A 355 8.72 -20.46 6.33
CA PRO A 355 8.27 -20.58 7.74
C PRO A 355 7.69 -19.26 8.31
N ALA A 356 7.26 -19.23 9.56
CA ALA A 356 6.99 -17.97 10.26
C ALA A 356 8.31 -17.31 10.71
N ARG A 357 8.44 -15.99 10.56
CA ARG A 357 9.65 -15.22 10.90
C ARG A 357 9.26 -13.97 11.69
N ASP A 358 9.44 -14.01 13.01
CA ASP A 358 9.22 -12.88 13.91
C ASP A 358 10.35 -11.84 13.83
N VAL A 359 10.00 -10.57 14.04
CA VAL A 359 10.96 -9.49 14.30
C VAL A 359 11.18 -9.34 15.79
N GLU A 360 12.43 -9.08 16.19
CA GLU A 360 12.82 -8.83 17.58
C GLU A 360 12.05 -7.62 18.19
N PRO A 361 11.49 -7.75 19.40
CA PRO A 361 10.65 -6.73 20.03
C PRO A 361 11.26 -5.33 20.08
N GLU A 362 12.53 -5.20 20.47
CA GLU A 362 13.15 -3.86 20.59
C GLU A 362 13.37 -3.23 19.21
N ARG A 363 13.71 -3.99 18.17
CA ARG A 363 13.80 -3.48 16.78
C ARG A 363 12.46 -2.95 16.27
N VAL A 364 11.34 -3.55 16.69
CA VAL A 364 10.00 -3.02 16.40
C VAL A 364 9.75 -1.72 17.17
N ILE A 365 10.19 -1.62 18.43
CA ILE A 365 10.05 -0.40 19.24
C ILE A 365 10.89 0.74 18.64
N GLU A 366 12.17 0.51 18.42
CA GLU A 366 13.13 1.42 17.80
C GLU A 366 12.63 1.90 16.43
N GLY A 367 12.28 0.97 15.53
CA GLY A 367 11.80 1.31 14.18
C GLY A 367 10.48 2.08 14.15
N VAL A 368 9.60 1.91 15.14
CA VAL A 368 8.40 2.77 15.28
C VAL A 368 8.77 4.17 15.80
N LEU A 369 9.65 4.28 16.80
CA LEU A 369 10.07 5.58 17.36
C LEU A 369 10.85 6.41 16.34
N GLU A 370 11.85 5.80 15.71
CA GLU A 370 12.64 6.41 14.63
C GLU A 370 11.73 6.73 13.43
N GLY A 371 10.89 5.78 13.00
CA GLY A 371 9.97 5.97 11.89
C GLY A 371 9.00 7.13 12.12
N VAL A 372 8.49 7.30 13.35
CA VAL A 372 7.66 8.45 13.74
C VAL A 372 8.46 9.74 13.64
N GLN A 373 9.67 9.78 14.21
CA GLN A 373 10.53 10.97 14.25
C GLN A 373 11.02 11.40 12.85
N ASN A 374 11.34 10.45 11.98
CA ASN A 374 11.87 10.72 10.64
C ASN A 374 10.79 11.05 9.60
N SER A 375 9.57 10.52 9.78
CA SER A 375 8.43 10.79 8.89
C SER A 375 7.53 11.95 9.34
N GLY A 376 7.27 12.09 10.64
CA GLY A 376 6.24 12.96 11.19
C GLY A 376 4.82 12.35 11.14
N TYR A 377 4.65 11.04 10.92
CA TYR A 377 3.34 10.39 10.91
C TYR A 377 2.63 10.39 12.28
N ARG A 378 1.32 10.68 12.27
CA ARG A 378 0.44 10.63 13.47
C ARG A 378 -0.31 9.31 13.67
N GLU A 379 -0.21 8.39 12.71
CA GLU A 379 -0.71 7.03 12.83
C GLU A 379 0.44 6.08 12.49
N PHE A 380 0.54 4.96 13.20
CA PHE A 380 1.41 3.85 12.82
C PHE A 380 0.66 2.52 12.88
N SER A 381 1.05 1.60 12.00
CA SER A 381 0.49 0.25 11.88
C SER A 381 1.57 -0.79 12.04
N LEU A 382 1.31 -1.80 12.86
CA LEU A 382 2.11 -3.03 12.85
C LEU A 382 1.57 -3.96 11.76
N LEU A 383 2.47 -4.57 10.98
CA LEU A 383 2.14 -5.36 9.80
C LEU A 383 2.55 -6.83 9.96
N SER A 384 1.57 -7.71 9.77
CA SER A 384 1.72 -9.17 9.69
C SER A 384 0.44 -9.76 9.10
N LEU A 385 0.50 -10.98 8.55
CA LEU A 385 -0.68 -11.75 8.15
C LEU A 385 -1.67 -11.93 9.32
N SER A 386 -1.18 -11.98 10.56
CA SER A 386 -1.98 -11.98 11.79
C SER A 386 -1.15 -11.37 12.92
N CYS A 387 -1.47 -10.14 13.31
CA CYS A 387 -0.66 -9.41 14.29
C CYS A 387 -0.83 -10.00 15.71
N SER A 388 -2.02 -10.50 16.06
CA SER A 388 -2.27 -11.12 17.37
C SER A 388 -1.74 -12.55 17.52
N ASP A 389 -1.15 -13.14 16.47
CA ASP A 389 -0.33 -14.36 16.61
C ASP A 389 1.15 -14.05 16.97
N TRP A 390 1.59 -12.78 16.91
CA TRP A 390 2.91 -12.33 17.39
C TRP A 390 2.84 -12.08 18.90
N LEU A 391 3.48 -12.94 19.69
CA LEU A 391 3.23 -13.03 21.14
C LEU A 391 3.73 -11.81 21.93
N SER A 392 4.62 -11.02 21.35
CA SER A 392 5.14 -9.76 21.91
C SER A 392 4.20 -8.56 21.68
N LEU A 393 3.10 -8.71 20.93
CA LEU A 393 2.16 -7.60 20.63
C LEU A 393 1.66 -6.87 21.89
N PRO A 394 1.25 -7.55 22.99
CA PRO A 394 0.76 -6.86 24.18
C PRO A 394 1.84 -6.01 24.87
N SER A 395 3.02 -6.57 25.10
CA SER A 395 4.12 -5.88 25.78
C SER A 395 4.71 -4.75 24.95
N VAL A 396 5.01 -4.99 23.68
CA VAL A 396 5.50 -3.96 22.74
C VAL A 396 4.45 -2.86 22.51
N GLY A 397 3.16 -3.22 22.42
CA GLY A 397 2.09 -2.25 22.23
C GLY A 397 1.93 -1.30 23.42
N ILE A 398 2.03 -1.78 24.66
CA ILE A 398 1.95 -0.93 25.86
C ILE A 398 3.23 -0.12 26.03
N GLU A 399 4.40 -0.69 25.74
CA GLU A 399 5.67 0.02 25.79
C GLU A 399 5.74 1.16 24.77
N LEU A 400 5.27 0.93 23.53
CA LEU A 400 5.12 1.98 22.52
C LEU A 400 4.15 3.08 22.97
N LYS A 401 3.00 2.74 23.56
CA LYS A 401 2.10 3.75 24.15
C LYS A 401 2.75 4.53 25.29
N ASN A 402 3.63 3.89 26.07
CA ASN A 402 4.36 4.54 27.16
C ASN A 402 5.42 5.51 26.64
N ARG A 403 6.31 5.08 25.73
CA ARG A 403 7.36 5.92 25.14
C ARG A 403 6.78 7.07 24.30
N LEU A 404 5.79 6.81 23.42
CA LEU A 404 5.19 7.84 22.56
C LEU A 404 4.43 8.94 23.32
N ARG A 405 3.87 8.62 24.51
CA ARG A 405 3.31 9.64 25.43
C ARG A 405 4.40 10.53 26.00
N GLU A 406 5.56 9.97 26.34
CA GLU A 406 6.69 10.71 26.93
C GLU A 406 7.31 11.70 25.94
N HIS A 407 7.18 11.46 24.62
CA HIS A 407 7.45 12.44 23.57
C HIS A 407 6.33 13.48 23.32
N ASN A 408 5.27 13.51 24.15
CA ASN A 408 4.10 14.41 24.01
C ASN A 408 3.38 14.35 22.65
N THR A 409 3.42 13.21 21.96
CA THR A 409 2.89 13.08 20.60
C THR A 409 1.45 12.54 20.56
N ASN A 410 0.57 13.22 19.81
CA ASN A 410 -0.78 12.72 19.50
C ASN A 410 -0.70 11.65 18.41
N ILE A 411 -0.31 10.43 18.80
CA ILE A 411 -0.08 9.31 17.88
C ILE A 411 -0.94 8.11 18.25
N SER A 412 -1.54 7.46 17.24
CA SER A 412 -2.35 6.26 17.40
C SER A 412 -1.77 5.05 16.67
N LEU A 413 -1.70 3.93 17.39
CA LEU A 413 -1.55 2.58 16.83
C LEU A 413 -2.85 2.16 16.12
N THR A 414 -2.72 1.58 14.92
CA THR A 414 -3.77 0.78 14.27
C THR A 414 -3.26 -0.63 13.95
N LEU A 415 -4.17 -1.61 13.88
CA LEU A 415 -3.84 -3.00 13.57
C LEU A 415 -4.74 -3.49 12.41
N PRO A 416 -4.16 -3.92 11.26
CA PRO A 416 -4.94 -4.23 10.06
C PRO A 416 -5.51 -5.65 10.02
N SER A 417 -4.84 -6.61 10.67
CA SER A 417 -5.25 -8.02 10.74
C SER A 417 -5.24 -8.51 12.20
N GLN A 418 -6.36 -9.06 12.66
CA GLN A 418 -6.59 -9.51 14.03
C GLN A 418 -7.32 -10.86 14.04
N ARG A 419 -6.71 -11.87 14.67
CA ARG A 419 -7.34 -13.15 14.99
C ARG A 419 -8.17 -13.00 16.27
N VAL A 420 -9.40 -13.52 16.27
CA VAL A 420 -10.38 -13.30 17.36
C VAL A 420 -10.18 -14.23 18.56
N ASP A 421 -9.61 -15.42 18.36
CA ASP A 421 -9.12 -16.33 19.41
C ASP A 421 -8.00 -15.68 20.24
N ARG A 422 -7.11 -14.94 19.57
CA ARG A 422 -6.04 -14.14 20.19
C ARG A 422 -6.46 -12.70 20.52
N PHE A 423 -7.76 -12.39 20.61
CA PHE A 423 -8.23 -11.06 21.01
C PHE A 423 -8.71 -11.07 22.47
N ASP A 424 -8.14 -10.17 23.27
CA ASP A 424 -8.33 -10.05 24.72
C ASP A 424 -8.51 -8.58 25.15
N GLU A 425 -8.48 -8.31 26.46
CA GLU A 425 -8.67 -6.97 26.99
C GLU A 425 -7.45 -6.06 26.76
N ASP A 426 -6.22 -6.60 26.82
CA ASP A 426 -5.00 -5.83 26.56
C ASP A 426 -4.98 -5.36 25.10
N ILE A 427 -5.24 -6.24 24.13
CA ILE A 427 -5.31 -5.90 22.72
C ILE A 427 -6.50 -4.97 22.43
N ALA A 428 -7.62 -5.09 23.15
CA ALA A 428 -8.73 -4.13 23.08
C ALA A 428 -8.34 -2.73 23.61
N VAL A 429 -7.49 -2.66 24.65
CA VAL A 429 -6.91 -1.41 25.16
C VAL A 429 -5.82 -0.87 24.23
N LEU A 430 -5.09 -1.72 23.50
CA LEU A 430 -4.16 -1.32 22.45
C LEU A 430 -4.85 -0.68 21.25
N VAL A 431 -5.86 -1.34 20.69
CA VAL A 431 -6.63 -0.83 19.53
C VAL A 431 -7.58 0.33 19.92
N ALA A 432 -7.82 0.55 21.22
CA ALA A 432 -8.46 1.77 21.70
C ALA A 432 -7.53 2.98 21.57
N GLY A 433 -7.82 3.84 20.58
CA GLY A 433 -7.22 5.17 20.39
C GLY A 433 -7.69 6.21 21.43
N GLY A 434 -7.72 5.83 22.71
CA GLY A 434 -8.37 6.56 23.79
C GLY A 434 -9.83 6.15 23.99
N GLU A 435 -10.49 6.76 24.99
CA GLU A 435 -11.87 6.46 25.38
C GLU A 435 -12.87 6.82 24.27
N GLU A 436 -12.63 7.88 23.51
CA GLU A 436 -13.57 8.41 22.51
C GLU A 436 -13.55 7.68 21.16
N LYS A 437 -12.37 7.27 20.64
CA LYS A 437 -12.18 6.90 19.20
C LYS A 437 -12.70 5.50 18.78
N LYS A 438 -13.66 4.89 19.47
CA LYS A 438 -14.09 3.48 19.24
C LYS A 438 -15.16 3.33 18.15
N SER A 439 -14.77 3.50 16.89
CA SER A 439 -15.69 3.45 15.73
C SER A 439 -16.16 2.03 15.33
N GLY A 440 -15.26 1.05 15.33
CA GLY A 440 -15.58 -0.36 15.07
C GLY A 440 -14.33 -1.23 14.89
N ILE A 441 -14.46 -2.54 15.10
CA ILE A 441 -13.37 -3.52 14.96
C ILE A 441 -13.68 -4.57 13.90
N THR A 442 -12.66 -5.21 13.30
CA THR A 442 -12.82 -6.21 12.24
C THR A 442 -12.24 -7.56 12.67
N PHE A 443 -13.00 -8.64 12.45
CA PHE A 443 -12.56 -10.02 12.65
C PHE A 443 -12.83 -10.88 11.40
N ALA A 444 -12.08 -11.97 11.25
CA ALA A 444 -12.36 -13.02 10.27
C ALA A 444 -12.66 -14.33 11.02
N PRO A 445 -13.93 -14.80 10.98
CA PRO A 445 -14.30 -16.17 11.33
C PRO A 445 -14.30 -17.14 10.13
N GLU A 446 -14.33 -16.59 8.89
CA GLU A 446 -14.28 -17.24 7.58
C GLU A 446 -15.45 -18.19 7.24
N ALA A 447 -15.94 -18.99 8.18
CA ALA A 447 -17.07 -19.91 7.98
C ALA A 447 -18.08 -19.84 9.13
N GLY A 448 -19.37 -20.05 8.81
CA GLY A 448 -20.48 -19.94 9.74
C GLY A 448 -20.48 -21.01 10.84
N THR A 449 -20.44 -22.28 10.45
CA THR A 449 -20.45 -23.43 11.38
C THR A 449 -19.06 -23.73 11.92
N GLN A 450 -19.00 -24.39 13.09
CA GLN A 450 -17.76 -24.94 13.62
C GLN A 450 -17.13 -25.95 12.64
N ARG A 451 -17.94 -26.92 12.21
CA ARG A 451 -17.58 -27.93 11.22
C ARG A 451 -16.82 -27.37 10.02
N LEU A 452 -17.32 -26.29 9.41
CA LEU A 452 -16.68 -25.70 8.23
C LEU A 452 -15.43 -24.87 8.60
N ARG A 453 -15.34 -24.30 9.80
CA ARG A 453 -14.07 -23.75 10.34
C ARG A 453 -13.01 -24.85 10.58
N ASP A 454 -13.43 -26.05 10.93
CA ASP A 454 -12.53 -27.20 11.13
C ASP A 454 -12.05 -27.77 9.79
N VAL A 455 -12.96 -27.90 8.80
CA VAL A 455 -12.64 -28.24 7.39
C VAL A 455 -11.54 -27.34 6.84
N ILE A 456 -11.66 -26.02 6.98
CA ILE A 456 -10.65 -25.06 6.49
C ILE A 456 -9.40 -24.93 7.38
N ASN A 457 -9.35 -25.68 8.49
CA ASN A 457 -8.34 -25.62 9.54
C ASN A 457 -8.10 -24.20 10.11
N LYS A 458 -9.18 -23.47 10.40
CA LYS A 458 -9.10 -22.16 11.03
C LYS A 458 -8.66 -22.25 12.50
N GLY A 459 -8.98 -23.35 13.20
CA GLY A 459 -8.66 -23.53 14.60
C GLY A 459 -9.26 -22.42 15.48
N LEU A 460 -10.55 -22.14 15.28
CA LEU A 460 -11.31 -21.12 16.00
C LEU A 460 -12.65 -21.73 16.44
N THR A 461 -12.90 -21.76 17.75
CA THR A 461 -14.16 -22.26 18.30
C THR A 461 -15.28 -21.20 18.25
N ASN A 462 -16.52 -21.63 18.49
CA ASN A 462 -17.62 -20.70 18.76
C ASN A 462 -17.31 -19.87 20.01
N GLU A 463 -16.86 -20.52 21.07
CA GLU A 463 -16.62 -19.95 22.40
C GLU A 463 -15.58 -18.81 22.34
N GLU A 464 -14.53 -18.99 21.53
CA GLU A 464 -13.52 -17.97 21.24
C GLU A 464 -14.05 -16.82 20.40
N LEU A 465 -14.81 -17.12 19.33
CA LEU A 465 -15.45 -16.11 18.49
C LEU A 465 -16.40 -15.21 19.32
N LEU A 466 -17.18 -15.83 20.21
CA LEU A 466 -18.03 -15.08 21.15
C LEU A 466 -17.18 -14.28 22.15
N ARG A 467 -16.14 -14.87 22.74
CA ARG A 467 -15.26 -14.19 23.69
C ARG A 467 -14.68 -12.90 23.11
N GLY A 468 -14.04 -12.96 21.94
CA GLY A 468 -13.42 -11.79 21.32
C GLY A 468 -14.43 -10.70 20.93
N VAL A 469 -15.57 -11.08 20.34
CA VAL A 469 -16.64 -10.14 19.96
C VAL A 469 -17.31 -9.51 21.18
N LYS A 470 -17.56 -10.29 22.25
CA LYS A 470 -18.20 -9.81 23.49
C LYS A 470 -17.25 -8.92 24.30
N THR A 471 -15.95 -9.24 24.32
CA THR A 471 -14.90 -8.37 24.89
C THR A 471 -14.87 -7.02 24.18
N ALA A 472 -14.86 -6.98 22.84
CA ALA A 472 -14.94 -5.73 22.09
C ALA A 472 -16.23 -4.94 22.40
N TYR A 473 -17.39 -5.60 22.47
CA TYR A 473 -18.66 -4.96 22.82
C TYR A 473 -18.65 -4.32 24.22
N LEU A 474 -18.14 -5.04 25.23
CA LEU A 474 -17.99 -4.56 26.60
C LEU A 474 -16.93 -3.45 26.71
N GLN A 475 -15.88 -3.49 25.89
CA GLN A 475 -14.90 -2.41 25.75
C GLN A 475 -15.41 -1.20 24.95
N GLY A 476 -16.65 -1.22 24.46
CA GLY A 476 -17.35 -0.06 23.89
C GLY A 476 -17.45 -0.02 22.37
N TYR A 477 -16.95 -1.03 21.65
CA TYR A 477 -17.10 -1.09 20.19
C TYR A 477 -18.57 -1.38 19.82
N ALA A 478 -19.29 -0.35 19.35
CA ALA A 478 -20.69 -0.46 18.96
C ALA A 478 -20.92 -1.19 17.63
N GLN A 479 -19.85 -1.43 16.84
CA GLN A 479 -19.90 -2.09 15.55
C GLN A 479 -18.74 -3.09 15.39
N VAL A 480 -19.05 -4.27 14.82
CA VAL A 480 -18.05 -5.21 14.27
C VAL A 480 -18.17 -5.33 12.75
N LYS A 481 -17.05 -5.57 12.07
CA LYS A 481 -17.00 -6.11 10.71
C LYS A 481 -16.58 -7.58 10.75
N LEU A 482 -17.27 -8.46 10.03
CA LEU A 482 -16.95 -9.88 9.94
C LEU A 482 -16.71 -10.30 8.49
N TYR A 483 -15.61 -11.02 8.24
CA TYR A 483 -15.31 -11.64 6.95
C TYR A 483 -15.74 -13.12 6.94
N PHE A 484 -16.50 -13.50 5.91
CA PHE A 484 -16.87 -14.89 5.63
C PHE A 484 -16.55 -15.24 4.18
N MET A 485 -16.43 -16.53 3.90
CA MET A 485 -16.38 -17.09 2.55
C MET A 485 -17.59 -17.98 2.31
N ILE A 486 -17.92 -18.20 1.04
CA ILE A 486 -18.84 -19.23 0.55
C ILE A 486 -18.16 -20.01 -0.58
N GLY A 487 -18.62 -21.24 -0.83
CA GLY A 487 -18.05 -22.15 -1.82
C GLY A 487 -16.88 -22.99 -1.31
N LEU A 488 -16.75 -23.18 0.00
CA LEU A 488 -15.65 -23.97 0.56
C LEU A 488 -15.82 -25.49 0.28
N PRO A 489 -14.73 -26.29 0.29
CA PRO A 489 -14.81 -27.73 0.08
C PRO A 489 -15.76 -28.42 1.08
N GLY A 490 -16.67 -29.25 0.58
CA GLY A 490 -17.64 -29.97 1.42
C GLY A 490 -18.69 -29.11 2.14
N GLU A 491 -18.85 -27.84 1.76
CA GLU A 491 -19.86 -26.91 2.29
C GLU A 491 -21.30 -27.35 1.97
N THR A 492 -22.21 -27.21 2.93
CA THR A 492 -23.65 -27.45 2.80
C THR A 492 -24.45 -26.15 2.96
N ASP A 493 -25.73 -26.18 2.60
CA ASP A 493 -26.65 -25.06 2.82
C ASP A 493 -26.81 -24.72 4.31
N GLU A 494 -26.62 -25.69 5.21
CA GLU A 494 -26.62 -25.47 6.66
C GLU A 494 -25.41 -24.63 7.11
N ASP A 495 -24.22 -24.84 6.52
CA ASP A 495 -23.06 -24.02 6.84
C ASP A 495 -23.22 -22.57 6.35
N VAL A 496 -23.86 -22.39 5.19
CA VAL A 496 -24.21 -21.09 4.61
C VAL A 496 -25.25 -20.38 5.50
N VAL A 497 -26.33 -21.05 5.89
CA VAL A 497 -27.31 -20.52 6.87
C VAL A 497 -26.64 -20.22 8.21
N GLY A 498 -25.66 -21.02 8.62
CA GLY A 498 -24.85 -20.80 9.82
C GLY A 498 -24.15 -19.45 9.90
N ILE A 499 -23.88 -18.76 8.78
CA ILE A 499 -23.39 -17.38 8.75
C ILE A 499 -24.44 -16.43 9.34
N PHE A 500 -25.72 -16.58 8.94
CA PHE A 500 -26.84 -15.81 9.48
C PHE A 500 -27.07 -16.16 10.95
N GLU A 501 -27.06 -17.43 11.32
CA GLU A 501 -27.28 -17.87 12.70
C GLU A 501 -26.19 -17.37 13.66
N THR A 502 -24.92 -17.39 13.23
CA THR A 502 -23.78 -16.82 13.97
C THR A 502 -23.99 -15.34 14.25
N VAL A 503 -24.38 -14.55 13.24
CA VAL A 503 -24.67 -13.11 13.43
C VAL A 503 -25.85 -12.89 14.37
N LYS A 504 -26.91 -13.70 14.25
CA LYS A 504 -28.08 -13.65 15.13
C LYS A 504 -27.79 -14.12 16.56
N TRP A 505 -26.78 -14.95 16.76
CA TRP A 505 -26.28 -15.38 18.07
C TRP A 505 -25.40 -14.32 18.72
N LEU A 506 -24.38 -13.80 18.02
CA LEU A 506 -23.53 -12.71 18.52
C LEU A 506 -24.35 -11.48 18.92
N GLN A 507 -25.39 -11.12 18.15
CA GLN A 507 -26.33 -10.04 18.51
C GLN A 507 -27.30 -10.34 19.67
N ARG A 508 -27.49 -11.61 20.06
CA ARG A 508 -28.23 -11.98 21.29
C ARG A 508 -27.32 -11.84 22.51
N GLU A 509 -26.09 -12.34 22.41
CA GLU A 509 -25.12 -12.35 23.51
C GLU A 509 -24.49 -10.99 23.80
N CYS A 510 -24.36 -10.12 22.79
CA CYS A 510 -23.86 -8.76 22.92
C CYS A 510 -25.02 -7.77 23.12
N LYS A 511 -25.68 -7.87 24.28
CA LYS A 511 -26.81 -7.03 24.69
C LYS A 511 -26.72 -6.66 26.17
N GLU A 512 -26.36 -5.41 26.47
CA GLU A 512 -26.27 -4.88 27.84
C GLU A 512 -27.23 -3.70 28.07
N LYS A 513 -27.75 -3.53 29.31
CA LYS A 513 -28.65 -2.42 29.66
C LYS A 513 -27.89 -1.08 29.54
N GLY A 514 -28.45 -0.14 28.77
CA GLY A 514 -27.86 1.19 28.54
C GLY A 514 -26.90 1.26 27.35
N ARG A 515 -26.46 0.14 26.78
CA ARG A 515 -25.68 0.12 25.52
C ARG A 515 -26.59 0.04 24.30
N ARG A 516 -26.06 0.47 23.15
CA ARG A 516 -26.65 0.20 21.83
C ARG A 516 -26.52 -1.30 21.51
N ARG A 517 -27.41 -1.81 20.64
CA ARG A 517 -27.27 -3.17 20.07
C ARG A 517 -26.04 -3.21 19.15
N LEU A 518 -25.31 -4.32 19.15
CA LEU A 518 -24.16 -4.54 18.29
C LEU A 518 -24.55 -4.46 16.80
N ALA A 519 -24.03 -3.45 16.08
CA ALA A 519 -24.15 -3.36 14.63
C ALA A 519 -23.13 -4.28 13.95
N VAL A 520 -23.51 -4.90 12.83
CA VAL A 520 -22.64 -5.86 12.12
C VAL A 520 -22.49 -5.49 10.65
N LYS A 521 -21.25 -5.40 10.14
CA LYS A 521 -20.95 -5.28 8.71
C LYS A 521 -20.31 -6.58 8.20
N LEU A 522 -21.00 -7.30 7.34
CA LEU A 522 -20.50 -8.50 6.69
C LEU A 522 -19.76 -8.14 5.40
N THR A 523 -18.76 -8.94 5.06
CA THR A 523 -18.17 -9.00 3.73
C THR A 523 -17.97 -10.48 3.42
N ILE A 524 -18.66 -10.97 2.40
CA ILE A 524 -18.83 -12.39 2.10
C ILE A 524 -18.22 -12.63 0.72
N SER A 525 -17.04 -13.23 0.70
CA SER A 525 -16.29 -13.48 -0.53
C SER A 525 -16.61 -14.86 -1.10
N ASN A 526 -16.51 -14.99 -2.42
CA ASN A 526 -16.51 -16.29 -3.07
C ASN A 526 -15.13 -16.93 -2.83
N PHE A 527 -15.04 -18.22 -2.52
CA PHE A 527 -13.75 -18.88 -2.36
C PHE A 527 -13.12 -19.16 -3.73
N THR A 528 -11.97 -18.52 -3.99
CA THR A 528 -11.10 -18.76 -5.15
C THR A 528 -9.97 -19.72 -4.76
N PRO A 529 -9.92 -20.96 -5.30
CA PRO A 529 -8.78 -21.88 -5.18
C PRO A 529 -7.46 -21.25 -5.64
N LYS A 530 -6.34 -21.58 -4.97
CA LYS A 530 -5.01 -21.05 -5.32
C LYS A 530 -3.92 -22.16 -5.34
N PRO A 531 -2.91 -22.06 -6.22
CA PRO A 531 -1.75 -22.95 -6.27
C PRO A 531 -1.06 -23.17 -4.91
N HIS A 532 -0.44 -24.32 -4.71
CA HIS A 532 0.28 -24.71 -3.48
C HIS A 532 -0.53 -24.61 -2.18
N THR A 533 -1.88 -24.64 -2.25
CA THR A 533 -2.77 -24.79 -1.09
C THR A 533 -3.42 -26.19 -1.09
N PRO A 534 -3.80 -26.76 0.07
CA PRO A 534 -4.53 -28.03 0.10
C PRO A 534 -5.84 -28.00 -0.71
N PHE A 535 -6.44 -26.82 -0.86
CA PHE A 535 -7.64 -26.60 -1.66
C PHE A 535 -7.36 -26.28 -3.13
N GLN A 536 -6.11 -26.41 -3.61
CA GLN A 536 -5.77 -26.08 -4.99
C GLN A 536 -6.60 -26.84 -6.01
N TRP A 537 -7.05 -28.07 -5.70
CA TRP A 537 -7.87 -28.96 -6.56
C TRP A 537 -9.40 -28.76 -6.47
N HIS A 538 -9.88 -27.71 -5.79
CA HIS A 538 -11.31 -27.44 -5.62
C HIS A 538 -11.88 -26.58 -6.77
N SER A 539 -13.20 -26.55 -6.94
CA SER A 539 -13.90 -25.71 -7.92
C SER A 539 -15.37 -25.50 -7.53
N VAL A 540 -15.97 -24.35 -7.89
CA VAL A 540 -17.38 -24.00 -7.61
C VAL A 540 -17.96 -23.20 -8.77
N SER A 541 -19.21 -23.48 -9.14
CA SER A 541 -19.87 -22.79 -10.24
C SER A 541 -20.33 -21.38 -9.87
N THR A 542 -20.33 -20.48 -10.85
CA THR A 542 -20.88 -19.13 -10.73
C THR A 542 -22.35 -19.13 -10.32
N GLU A 543 -23.11 -20.15 -10.72
CA GLU A 543 -24.52 -20.31 -10.34
C GLU A 543 -24.69 -20.78 -8.89
N GLU A 544 -23.81 -21.66 -8.39
CA GLU A 544 -23.82 -22.08 -6.98
C GLU A 544 -23.43 -20.91 -6.05
N PHE A 545 -22.47 -20.06 -6.47
CA PHE A 545 -22.20 -18.80 -5.77
C PHE A 545 -23.45 -17.89 -5.76
N LYS A 546 -24.09 -17.62 -6.92
CA LYS A 546 -25.33 -16.82 -6.99
C LYS A 546 -26.42 -17.37 -6.08
N ARG A 547 -26.65 -18.70 -6.08
CA ARG A 547 -27.65 -19.37 -5.23
C ARG A 547 -27.39 -19.12 -3.74
N LYS A 548 -26.14 -19.23 -3.30
CA LYS A 548 -25.72 -18.98 -1.91
C LYS A 548 -25.80 -17.51 -1.52
N GLN A 549 -25.42 -16.60 -2.41
CA GLN A 549 -25.60 -15.15 -2.21
C GLN A 549 -27.09 -14.79 -2.08
N GLN A 550 -27.96 -15.32 -2.96
CA GLN A 550 -29.41 -15.11 -2.90
C GLN A 550 -30.04 -15.66 -1.60
N LEU A 551 -29.63 -16.86 -1.16
CA LEU A 551 -30.06 -17.45 0.11
C LEU A 551 -29.73 -16.51 1.29
N LEU A 552 -28.47 -16.07 1.39
CA LEU A 552 -28.02 -15.14 2.43
C LEU A 552 -28.75 -13.78 2.36
N MET A 553 -28.93 -13.22 1.16
CA MET A 553 -29.71 -12.00 0.95
C MET A 553 -31.15 -12.15 1.45
N SER A 554 -31.80 -13.30 1.22
CA SER A 554 -33.19 -13.53 1.66
C SER A 554 -33.34 -13.50 3.18
N LEU A 555 -32.37 -14.07 3.91
CA LEU A 555 -32.33 -14.10 5.37
C LEU A 555 -32.03 -12.70 5.94
N PHE A 556 -30.97 -12.06 5.45
CA PHE A 556 -30.51 -10.76 5.98
C PHE A 556 -31.41 -9.58 5.64
N LYS A 557 -32.23 -9.65 4.57
CA LYS A 557 -33.20 -8.59 4.16
C LYS A 557 -34.11 -8.09 5.30
N SER A 558 -34.32 -8.90 6.33
CA SER A 558 -35.12 -8.59 7.51
C SER A 558 -34.37 -7.85 8.65
N GLN A 559 -33.04 -7.77 8.63
CA GLN A 559 -32.22 -7.33 9.75
C GLN A 559 -31.68 -5.90 9.56
N ARG A 560 -32.30 -4.91 10.21
CA ARG A 560 -31.92 -3.48 10.10
C ARG A 560 -30.52 -3.15 10.62
N ASP A 561 -30.05 -3.89 11.63
CA ASP A 561 -28.77 -3.65 12.31
C ASP A 561 -27.57 -4.41 11.67
N VAL A 562 -27.79 -5.00 10.49
CA VAL A 562 -26.78 -5.72 9.72
C VAL A 562 -26.65 -5.06 8.34
N LYS A 563 -25.42 -4.85 7.88
CA LYS A 563 -25.08 -4.50 6.49
C LYS A 563 -24.22 -5.61 5.91
N TRP A 564 -24.34 -5.89 4.62
CA TRP A 564 -23.57 -6.95 3.96
C TRP A 564 -23.08 -6.50 2.59
N ASN A 565 -22.02 -7.16 2.11
CA ASN A 565 -21.45 -7.00 0.78
C ASN A 565 -20.99 -8.37 0.29
N PHE A 566 -21.15 -8.65 -1.01
CA PHE A 566 -20.66 -9.86 -1.67
C PHE A 566 -19.59 -9.51 -2.71
N THR A 567 -18.65 -10.42 -2.98
CA THR A 567 -17.79 -10.33 -4.16
C THR A 567 -18.59 -10.71 -5.41
N ASP A 568 -18.43 -9.97 -6.52
CA ASP A 568 -19.06 -10.33 -7.80
C ASP A 568 -18.51 -11.68 -8.29
N VAL A 569 -19.42 -12.59 -8.65
CA VAL A 569 -19.07 -13.96 -9.07
C VAL A 569 -18.24 -14.00 -10.36
N ARG A 570 -18.27 -12.92 -11.16
CA ARG A 570 -17.48 -12.77 -12.38
C ARG A 570 -15.99 -12.60 -12.09
N ILE A 571 -15.65 -11.81 -11.07
CA ILE A 571 -14.27 -11.56 -10.66
C ILE A 571 -13.65 -12.88 -10.21
N SER A 572 -14.28 -13.55 -9.25
CA SER A 572 -13.76 -14.82 -8.68
C SER A 572 -13.65 -15.95 -9.72
N ALA A 573 -14.54 -16.00 -10.72
CA ALA A 573 -14.42 -16.95 -11.82
C ALA A 573 -13.22 -16.65 -12.75
N MET A 574 -12.86 -15.37 -12.91
CA MET A 574 -11.69 -14.96 -13.70
C MET A 574 -10.39 -15.16 -12.90
N GLU A 575 -10.36 -14.81 -11.61
CA GLU A 575 -9.23 -15.09 -10.70
C GLU A 575 -8.88 -16.59 -10.67
N ASP A 576 -9.89 -17.47 -10.60
CA ASP A 576 -9.72 -18.92 -10.57
C ASP A 576 -9.22 -19.46 -11.92
N PHE A 577 -9.75 -18.92 -13.03
CA PHE A 577 -9.37 -19.29 -14.38
C PHE A 577 -7.93 -18.88 -14.72
N VAL A 578 -7.53 -17.64 -14.40
CA VAL A 578 -6.17 -17.12 -14.67
C VAL A 578 -5.15 -17.74 -13.71
N GLY A 579 -5.42 -17.75 -12.39
CA GLY A 579 -4.43 -18.15 -11.38
C GLY A 579 -4.02 -19.61 -11.43
N ARG A 580 -4.87 -20.48 -12.00
CA ARG A 580 -4.62 -21.92 -12.16
C ARG A 580 -4.43 -22.37 -13.61
N ALA A 581 -4.21 -21.44 -14.54
CA ALA A 581 -3.92 -21.78 -15.94
C ALA A 581 -2.45 -22.12 -16.21
N ASP A 582 -2.19 -22.58 -17.43
CA ASP A 582 -0.87 -22.69 -18.05
C ASP A 582 -0.60 -21.51 -19.00
N ARG A 583 0.56 -21.49 -19.68
CA ARG A 583 0.98 -20.37 -20.54
C ARG A 583 0.10 -20.09 -21.76
N ARG A 584 -0.90 -20.93 -22.09
CA ARG A 584 -1.99 -20.55 -23.02
C ARG A 584 -2.71 -19.27 -22.57
N MET A 585 -2.71 -18.98 -21.27
CA MET A 585 -3.33 -17.78 -20.71
C MET A 585 -2.64 -16.47 -21.13
N SER A 586 -1.35 -16.48 -21.48
CA SER A 586 -0.67 -15.25 -21.93
C SER A 586 -1.34 -14.63 -23.16
N ALA A 587 -1.79 -15.47 -24.11
CA ALA A 587 -2.55 -14.98 -25.27
C ALA A 587 -3.90 -14.33 -24.89
N VAL A 588 -4.57 -14.86 -23.85
CA VAL A 588 -5.82 -14.29 -23.32
C VAL A 588 -5.57 -12.96 -22.60
N ILE A 589 -4.55 -12.89 -21.75
CA ILE A 589 -4.19 -11.66 -21.00
C ILE A 589 -3.87 -10.53 -21.99
N GLN A 590 -3.06 -10.83 -23.02
CA GLN A 590 -2.73 -9.87 -24.06
C GLN A 590 -3.98 -9.41 -24.82
N LYS A 591 -4.83 -10.35 -25.26
CA LYS A 591 -6.07 -9.99 -25.95
C LYS A 591 -7.08 -9.29 -25.04
N ALA A 592 -7.08 -9.53 -23.73
CA ALA A 592 -7.94 -8.81 -22.80
C ALA A 592 -7.54 -7.33 -22.73
N TRP A 593 -6.24 -7.06 -22.56
CA TRP A 593 -5.68 -5.70 -22.61
C TRP A 593 -5.93 -5.02 -23.96
N GLU A 594 -5.70 -5.70 -25.09
CA GLU A 594 -6.01 -5.17 -26.44
C GLU A 594 -7.52 -4.86 -26.63
N ASN A 595 -8.41 -5.63 -25.99
CA ASN A 595 -9.86 -5.38 -25.99
C ASN A 595 -10.28 -4.34 -24.91
N GLY A 596 -9.34 -3.67 -24.24
CA GLY A 596 -9.58 -2.56 -23.30
C GLY A 596 -9.69 -2.94 -21.82
N ALA A 597 -9.32 -4.16 -21.41
CA ALA A 597 -9.22 -4.52 -20.00
C ALA A 597 -8.02 -3.83 -19.34
N SER A 598 -8.26 -3.11 -18.25
CA SER A 598 -7.28 -2.32 -17.51
C SER A 598 -7.88 -1.88 -16.17
N MET A 599 -7.06 -1.81 -15.13
CA MET A 599 -7.49 -1.53 -13.75
C MET A 599 -8.62 -2.47 -13.29
N ASP A 600 -8.57 -3.74 -13.71
CA ASP A 600 -9.69 -4.70 -13.66
C ASP A 600 -10.23 -5.01 -12.25
N ASP A 601 -9.44 -4.79 -11.20
CA ASP A 601 -9.84 -4.91 -9.79
C ASP A 601 -10.70 -3.73 -9.30
N TRP A 602 -10.71 -2.63 -10.03
CA TRP A 602 -11.38 -1.39 -9.66
C TRP A 602 -12.78 -1.31 -10.27
N TRP A 603 -13.78 -1.18 -9.39
CA TRP A 603 -15.23 -1.10 -9.66
C TRP A 603 -15.70 0.09 -10.55
N MET A 604 -14.77 0.76 -11.25
CA MET A 604 -15.05 1.91 -12.13
C MET A 604 -15.66 1.47 -13.46
N ASP A 605 -15.17 0.38 -14.07
CA ASP A 605 -15.81 -0.26 -15.23
C ASP A 605 -15.62 -1.78 -15.26
N LEU A 606 -16.18 -2.45 -14.24
CA LEU A 606 -16.20 -3.91 -14.14
C LEU A 606 -16.93 -4.58 -15.33
N ASP A 607 -17.87 -3.88 -15.97
CA ASP A 607 -18.61 -4.42 -17.11
C ASP A 607 -17.77 -4.33 -18.40
N GLY A 608 -17.06 -3.21 -18.64
CA GLY A 608 -16.08 -3.07 -19.72
C GLY A 608 -14.96 -4.11 -19.61
N ALA A 609 -14.28 -4.16 -18.45
CA ALA A 609 -13.24 -5.14 -18.15
C ALA A 609 -13.71 -6.58 -18.41
N TYR A 610 -14.83 -6.99 -17.83
CA TYR A 610 -15.36 -8.35 -18.00
C TYR A 610 -15.71 -8.68 -19.46
N ASN A 611 -16.20 -7.71 -20.24
CA ASN A 611 -16.47 -7.90 -21.66
C ASN A 611 -15.17 -8.02 -22.48
N GLY A 612 -14.13 -7.25 -22.17
CA GLY A 612 -12.81 -7.37 -22.81
C GLY A 612 -12.19 -8.75 -22.57
N TRP A 613 -12.16 -9.21 -21.31
CA TRP A 613 -11.71 -10.55 -20.94
C TRP A 613 -12.53 -11.66 -21.60
N LYS A 614 -13.87 -11.57 -21.61
CA LYS A 614 -14.72 -12.55 -22.28
C LYS A 614 -14.44 -12.62 -23.79
N THR A 615 -14.32 -11.47 -24.46
CA THR A 615 -14.01 -11.41 -25.89
C THR A 615 -12.63 -12.00 -26.19
N ALA A 616 -11.63 -11.78 -25.33
CA ALA A 616 -10.31 -12.40 -25.45
C ALA A 616 -10.36 -13.93 -25.33
N ILE A 617 -11.11 -14.47 -24.35
CA ILE A 617 -11.31 -15.91 -24.18
C ILE A 617 -11.96 -16.54 -25.42
N ASP A 618 -12.94 -15.86 -26.02
CA ASP A 618 -13.60 -16.28 -27.25
C ASP A 618 -12.65 -16.19 -28.48
N GLN A 619 -11.83 -15.14 -28.58
CA GLN A 619 -10.82 -14.98 -29.64
C GLN A 619 -9.70 -16.04 -29.56
N CYS A 620 -9.29 -16.46 -28.35
CA CYS A 620 -8.31 -17.52 -28.14
C CYS A 620 -8.89 -18.94 -28.23
N GLY A 621 -10.22 -19.10 -28.42
CA GLY A 621 -10.88 -20.40 -28.54
C GLY A 621 -11.06 -21.16 -27.23
N LEU A 622 -10.85 -20.51 -26.07
CA LEU A 622 -10.84 -21.13 -24.75
C LEU A 622 -12.21 -21.03 -24.03
N SER A 623 -13.26 -20.60 -24.73
CA SER A 623 -14.63 -20.42 -24.23
C SER A 623 -15.24 -21.67 -23.59
N TRP A 624 -14.73 -22.86 -23.91
CA TRP A 624 -15.19 -24.13 -23.34
C TRP A 624 -14.45 -24.47 -22.04
N GLU A 625 -13.15 -24.14 -21.94
CA GLU A 625 -12.34 -24.22 -20.71
C GLU A 625 -12.82 -23.20 -19.67
N TYR A 626 -13.10 -21.96 -20.08
CA TYR A 626 -13.72 -20.97 -19.19
C TYR A 626 -15.12 -21.40 -18.72
N ARG A 627 -15.94 -22.01 -19.61
CA ARG A 627 -17.23 -22.58 -19.22
C ARG A 627 -17.09 -23.71 -18.20
N LYS A 628 -16.14 -24.64 -18.36
CA LYS A 628 -15.86 -25.67 -17.34
C LYS A 628 -15.60 -25.06 -15.96
N THR A 629 -14.75 -24.03 -15.90
CA THR A 629 -14.48 -23.28 -14.66
C THR A 629 -15.75 -22.61 -14.11
N ALA A 630 -16.50 -21.91 -14.96
CA ALA A 630 -17.73 -21.20 -14.57
C ALA A 630 -18.91 -22.11 -14.17
N ASP A 631 -18.94 -23.33 -14.71
CA ASP A 631 -19.85 -24.44 -14.35
C ASP A 631 -19.36 -25.25 -13.14
N GLY A 632 -18.18 -24.91 -12.59
CA GLY A 632 -17.63 -25.50 -11.37
C GLY A 632 -16.93 -26.85 -11.57
N GLU A 633 -16.59 -27.23 -12.80
CA GLU A 633 -15.71 -28.38 -13.06
C GLU A 633 -14.25 -28.02 -12.78
N TRP A 634 -13.47 -29.01 -12.32
CA TRP A 634 -12.04 -28.85 -12.13
C TRP A 634 -11.34 -28.73 -13.48
N ASN A 635 -11.04 -27.49 -13.88
CA ASN A 635 -10.26 -27.21 -15.07
C ASN A 635 -8.78 -26.96 -14.73
N VAL A 636 -7.92 -27.87 -15.18
CA VAL A 636 -6.53 -27.58 -15.53
C VAL A 636 -6.43 -27.92 -17.02
N MET A 637 -6.65 -26.87 -17.81
CA MET A 637 -6.66 -26.77 -19.28
C MET A 637 -6.34 -28.11 -19.98
N GLU A 638 -7.37 -28.83 -20.45
CA GLU A 638 -7.26 -30.27 -20.74
C GLU A 638 -6.19 -30.61 -21.79
N THR A 639 -5.60 -31.80 -21.64
CA THR A 639 -4.68 -32.35 -22.63
C THR A 639 -5.42 -32.67 -23.94
N PRO A 640 -4.76 -32.65 -25.11
CA PRO A 640 -5.41 -32.99 -26.38
C PRO A 640 -6.04 -34.39 -26.40
N GLN A 641 -5.52 -35.34 -25.62
CA GLN A 641 -6.07 -36.69 -25.48
C GLN A 641 -7.37 -36.76 -24.65
N GLU A 642 -7.64 -35.77 -23.78
CA GLU A 642 -8.83 -35.72 -22.91
C GLU A 642 -10.04 -35.11 -23.60
N GLN A 643 -9.84 -34.12 -24.49
CA GLN A 643 -10.90 -33.52 -25.31
C GLN A 643 -11.69 -34.56 -26.13
N VAL A 644 -11.02 -35.65 -26.53
CA VAL A 644 -11.61 -36.79 -27.26
C VAL A 644 -12.49 -37.69 -26.36
N LYS A 645 -12.35 -37.60 -25.03
CA LYS A 645 -12.95 -38.51 -24.03
C LYS A 645 -13.78 -37.76 -22.99
N GLY A 646 -14.66 -36.86 -23.45
CA GLY A 646 -15.51 -36.02 -22.60
C GLY A 646 -16.17 -36.76 -21.43
N LYS A 647 -15.71 -36.46 -20.22
CA LYS A 647 -16.17 -37.03 -18.94
C LYS A 647 -16.49 -35.89 -17.97
N ARG A 648 -17.50 -36.12 -17.13
CA ARG A 648 -18.04 -35.14 -16.16
C ARG A 648 -17.21 -35.13 -14.88
N GLY A 649 -17.16 -33.99 -14.20
CA GLY A 649 -16.34 -33.75 -13.02
C GLY A 649 -16.40 -34.83 -11.92
N TRP A 650 -15.23 -35.37 -11.56
CA TRP A 650 -15.04 -36.47 -10.61
C TRP A 650 -15.65 -36.22 -9.21
N PHE A 651 -15.53 -34.99 -8.69
CA PHE A 651 -16.12 -34.60 -7.40
C PHE A 651 -17.65 -34.79 -7.34
N TYR A 652 -18.35 -34.61 -8.47
CA TYR A 652 -19.81 -34.79 -8.54
C TYR A 652 -20.21 -36.27 -8.50
N GLU A 653 -19.38 -37.18 -9.00
CA GLU A 653 -19.63 -38.62 -8.87
C GLU A 653 -19.32 -39.14 -7.46
N ALA A 654 -18.24 -38.67 -6.83
CA ALA A 654 -17.89 -39.08 -5.45
C ALA A 654 -19.05 -38.79 -4.47
N ARG A 655 -19.62 -37.57 -4.56
CA ARG A 655 -20.79 -37.15 -3.76
C ARG A 655 -22.06 -37.99 -4.02
N ARG A 656 -22.16 -38.64 -5.20
CA ARG A 656 -23.33 -39.46 -5.59
C ARG A 656 -23.16 -40.96 -5.33
N LYS A 657 -21.93 -41.45 -5.15
CA LYS A 657 -21.62 -42.89 -5.00
C LYS A 657 -21.43 -43.36 -3.56
N GLY A 658 -21.36 -42.46 -2.57
CA GLY A 658 -21.34 -42.82 -1.14
C GLY A 658 -20.14 -43.69 -0.74
N LEU A 659 -18.99 -43.47 -1.36
CA LEU A 659 -17.81 -44.33 -1.21
C LEU A 659 -17.12 -44.13 0.15
N GLU A 660 -17.25 -45.12 1.03
CA GLU A 660 -16.38 -45.26 2.20
C GLU A 660 -14.95 -45.56 1.74
N PHE A 661 -14.04 -44.62 1.93
CA PHE A 661 -12.61 -44.83 1.71
C PHE A 661 -12.03 -45.69 2.84
N LYS A 662 -12.01 -47.02 2.64
CA LYS A 662 -11.32 -47.94 3.54
C LYS A 662 -9.83 -47.57 3.66
N THR A 663 -9.36 -47.48 4.90
CA THR A 663 -7.98 -47.13 5.24
C THR A 663 -6.99 -48.20 4.75
N LEU A 664 -6.21 -47.87 3.73
CA LEU A 664 -5.05 -48.66 3.31
C LEU A 664 -3.93 -48.50 4.35
N THR A 665 -3.94 -49.37 5.35
CA THR A 665 -2.77 -49.60 6.20
C THR A 665 -1.81 -50.55 5.47
N PRO A 666 -0.50 -50.24 5.38
CA PRO A 666 0.46 -51.12 4.72
C PRO A 666 0.67 -52.37 5.58
N LYS A 667 0.40 -53.56 5.00
CA LYS A 667 0.74 -54.84 5.61
C LYS A 667 1.60 -55.70 4.69
N SER A 668 2.77 -56.07 5.21
CA SER A 668 3.64 -57.11 4.67
C SER A 668 3.01 -58.50 4.81
N GLY A 669 3.16 -59.38 3.82
CA GLY A 669 2.86 -60.80 4.01
C GLY A 669 2.59 -61.60 2.73
N TRP A 670 3.63 -62.28 2.25
CA TRP A 670 3.64 -63.44 1.35
C TRP A 670 2.36 -64.30 1.22
N GLY A 671 2.11 -64.77 0.00
CA GLY A 671 1.63 -66.14 -0.26
C GLY A 671 0.31 -66.27 -1.03
N GLY A 672 0.38 -66.91 -2.21
CA GLY A 672 -0.81 -67.28 -2.99
C GLY A 672 -0.55 -67.22 -4.50
N SER A 673 -0.30 -68.37 -5.11
CA SER A 673 -0.25 -68.53 -6.57
C SER A 673 -1.60 -69.01 -7.10
N ASP A 674 -2.13 -68.35 -8.13
CA ASP A 674 -2.90 -69.05 -9.15
C ASP A 674 -2.81 -68.30 -10.50
N SER A 675 -2.94 -69.02 -11.61
CA SER A 675 -2.56 -68.53 -12.94
C SER A 675 -3.72 -68.48 -13.93
N SER A 676 -4.02 -67.29 -14.43
CA SER A 676 -4.84 -67.08 -15.65
C SER A 676 -4.36 -65.83 -16.39
N GLU A 677 -3.77 -66.02 -17.56
CA GLU A 677 -3.31 -64.91 -18.42
C GLU A 677 -4.49 -64.31 -19.20
N GLU A 678 -5.03 -63.18 -18.71
CA GLU A 678 -5.71 -62.21 -19.57
C GLU A 678 -4.87 -60.93 -19.62
N SER A 679 -4.66 -60.39 -20.83
CA SER A 679 -3.74 -59.28 -21.07
C SER A 679 -4.25 -57.97 -20.44
N ALA A 680 -3.67 -57.60 -19.30
CA ALA A 680 -3.94 -56.34 -18.62
C ALA A 680 -3.34 -55.16 -19.40
N ASP A 681 -4.16 -54.60 -20.30
CA ASP A 681 -3.94 -53.32 -20.97
C ASP A 681 -3.67 -52.23 -19.90
N GLU A 682 -2.50 -51.57 -19.93
CA GLU A 682 -1.99 -50.72 -18.83
C GLU A 682 -2.80 -49.43 -18.63
N ARG A 683 -3.95 -49.55 -17.97
CA ARG A 683 -4.75 -48.42 -17.49
C ARG A 683 -4.06 -47.77 -16.30
N SER A 684 -3.08 -46.90 -16.57
CA SER A 684 -2.42 -46.06 -15.58
C SER A 684 -3.44 -45.47 -14.60
N SER A 685 -3.41 -45.97 -13.35
CA SER A 685 -4.42 -45.70 -12.32
C SER A 685 -4.01 -44.56 -11.38
N THR A 686 -3.25 -43.59 -11.91
CA THR A 686 -2.88 -42.36 -11.21
C THR A 686 -4.13 -41.58 -10.77
N SER A 687 -4.13 -41.08 -9.54
CA SER A 687 -5.23 -40.26 -9.02
C SER A 687 -5.33 -38.94 -9.81
N PRO A 688 -6.52 -38.32 -9.94
CA PRO A 688 -6.64 -36.96 -10.44
C PRO A 688 -5.77 -35.95 -9.67
N LEU A 689 -5.43 -36.25 -8.41
CA LEU A 689 -4.54 -35.44 -7.57
C LEU A 689 -3.03 -35.64 -7.87
N ASP A 690 -2.66 -36.74 -8.54
CA ASP A 690 -1.28 -37.02 -8.96
C ASP A 690 -0.91 -36.30 -10.27
N ARG A 691 -1.91 -35.94 -11.10
CA ARG A 691 -1.71 -35.29 -12.41
C ARG A 691 -0.77 -34.07 -12.29
N PRO A 692 0.16 -33.86 -13.23
CA PRO A 692 0.98 -32.65 -13.28
C PRO A 692 0.13 -31.38 -13.32
N LEU A 693 0.55 -30.39 -12.53
CA LEU A 693 -0.01 -29.05 -12.49
C LEU A 693 0.99 -28.07 -13.15
N PRO A 694 0.52 -26.98 -13.80
CA PRO A 694 1.41 -26.00 -14.46
C PRO A 694 2.48 -25.38 -13.56
N TRP A 695 2.30 -25.42 -12.23
CA TRP A 695 3.21 -24.89 -11.21
C TRP A 695 4.00 -25.98 -10.44
N ASP A 696 3.89 -27.27 -10.78
CA ASP A 696 4.62 -28.34 -10.06
C ASP A 696 6.15 -28.20 -10.19
N HIS A 697 6.63 -27.56 -11.25
CA HIS A 697 8.05 -27.23 -11.44
C HIS A 697 8.54 -26.14 -10.48
N ILE A 698 7.66 -25.37 -9.85
CA ILE A 698 8.06 -24.40 -8.82
C ILE A 698 8.21 -25.13 -7.48
N ASN A 699 9.33 -24.86 -6.79
CA ASN A 699 9.56 -25.35 -5.45
C ASN A 699 9.20 -24.25 -4.43
N SER A 700 7.99 -24.32 -3.91
CA SER A 700 7.48 -23.48 -2.82
C SER A 700 7.82 -24.02 -1.42
N GLY A 701 8.59 -25.11 -1.32
CA GLY A 701 8.91 -25.81 -0.07
C GLY A 701 7.77 -26.66 0.51
N VAL A 702 6.54 -26.53 0.02
CA VAL A 702 5.39 -27.33 0.49
C VAL A 702 5.25 -28.59 -0.37
N ASP A 703 5.22 -29.75 0.25
CA ASP A 703 5.12 -31.04 -0.47
C ASP A 703 3.70 -31.30 -1.05
N LYS A 704 3.64 -31.84 -2.28
CA LYS A 704 2.40 -32.21 -2.97
C LYS A 704 1.74 -33.47 -2.37
N GLY A 705 2.48 -34.35 -1.68
CA GLY A 705 1.90 -35.37 -0.80
C GLY A 705 1.13 -34.73 0.35
N TRP A 706 1.81 -33.92 1.15
CA TRP A 706 1.21 -33.20 2.29
C TRP A 706 -0.03 -32.39 1.93
N LEU A 707 -0.02 -31.68 0.79
CA LEU A 707 -1.20 -30.93 0.30
C LEU A 707 -2.43 -31.84 0.06
N ARG A 708 -2.23 -33.08 -0.39
CA ARG A 708 -3.31 -34.07 -0.58
C ARG A 708 -3.80 -34.62 0.75
N ASP A 709 -2.89 -34.91 1.69
CA ASP A 709 -3.25 -35.39 3.02
C ASP A 709 -4.07 -34.33 3.79
N GLU A 710 -3.71 -33.05 3.69
CA GLU A 710 -4.50 -31.95 4.23
C GLU A 710 -5.89 -31.80 3.56
N LEU A 711 -6.01 -32.07 2.26
CA LEU A 711 -7.32 -32.12 1.59
C LEU A 711 -8.17 -33.28 2.15
N MET A 712 -7.59 -34.46 2.35
CA MET A 712 -8.30 -35.60 2.93
C MET A 712 -8.71 -35.37 4.39
N LYS A 713 -7.88 -34.70 5.19
CA LYS A 713 -8.26 -34.21 6.53
C LYS A 713 -9.40 -33.19 6.46
N ALA A 714 -9.36 -32.25 5.52
CA ALA A 714 -10.43 -31.26 5.34
C ALA A 714 -11.77 -31.91 4.99
N LEU A 715 -11.80 -32.84 4.04
CA LEU A 715 -13.00 -33.57 3.65
C LEU A 715 -13.60 -34.42 4.78
N SER A 716 -12.78 -34.75 5.79
CA SER A 716 -13.20 -35.44 7.03
C SER A 716 -13.34 -34.50 8.24
N ALA A 717 -13.28 -33.18 8.04
CA ALA A 717 -13.31 -32.13 9.07
C ALA A 717 -12.25 -32.27 10.19
N ASN A 718 -11.17 -33.02 9.94
CA ASN A 718 -10.05 -33.17 10.88
C ASN A 718 -9.16 -31.92 10.88
N LEU A 719 -8.82 -31.43 12.07
CA LEU A 719 -7.86 -30.34 12.25
C LEU A 719 -6.41 -30.80 12.01
N THR A 720 -5.51 -29.83 11.84
CA THR A 720 -4.06 -30.02 11.89
C THR A 720 -3.47 -28.93 12.81
N PRO A 721 -2.72 -29.30 13.86
CA PRO A 721 -2.31 -28.41 14.95
C PRO A 721 -1.28 -27.34 14.53
N ASP A 722 -0.99 -26.37 15.41
CA ASP A 722 0.05 -25.37 15.15
C ASP A 722 1.42 -25.94 15.51
N CYS A 723 2.17 -26.32 14.49
CA CYS A 723 3.51 -26.90 14.57
C CYS A 723 4.60 -26.01 15.21
N SER A 724 4.24 -24.85 15.77
CA SER A 724 5.12 -23.96 16.55
C SER A 724 4.88 -24.05 18.07
N PHE A 725 3.79 -24.70 18.49
CA PHE A 725 3.41 -24.91 19.89
C PHE A 725 3.08 -26.39 20.19
N ASP A 726 2.58 -27.10 19.18
CA ASP A 726 2.25 -28.52 19.17
C ASP A 726 3.33 -29.34 18.41
N GLU A 727 2.94 -30.45 17.77
CA GLU A 727 3.85 -31.32 17.00
C GLU A 727 4.07 -30.85 15.54
N CYS A 728 5.22 -31.23 14.96
CA CYS A 728 5.57 -30.86 13.58
C CYS A 728 4.62 -31.47 12.54
N SER A 729 3.96 -30.63 11.75
CA SER A 729 3.02 -31.04 10.70
C SER A 729 3.68 -31.67 9.46
N SER A 730 5.01 -31.73 9.41
CA SER A 730 5.81 -32.39 8.35
C SER A 730 5.52 -31.91 6.92
N CYS A 731 5.22 -30.61 6.74
CA CYS A 731 4.83 -30.03 5.44
C CYS A 731 5.95 -29.82 4.40
N GLY A 732 7.20 -30.23 4.70
CA GLY A 732 8.36 -30.10 3.82
C GLY A 732 9.16 -28.79 3.93
N VAL A 733 8.56 -27.70 4.44
CA VAL A 733 9.15 -26.35 4.35
C VAL A 733 10.38 -26.13 5.26
N CYS A 734 10.42 -26.76 6.43
CA CYS A 734 11.47 -26.46 7.43
C CYS A 734 12.74 -27.28 7.18
N GLY A 735 13.88 -26.60 7.02
CA GLY A 735 15.19 -27.21 6.79
C GLY A 735 16.24 -26.19 6.32
N ASP A 736 17.45 -26.66 6.02
CA ASP A 736 18.65 -25.83 5.79
C ASP A 736 18.48 -24.73 4.73
N GLU A 737 17.66 -24.95 3.69
CA GLU A 737 17.53 -24.03 2.54
C GLU A 737 16.43 -22.96 2.70
N LEU A 738 15.43 -23.17 3.56
CA LEU A 738 14.28 -22.27 3.77
C LEU A 738 14.13 -21.82 5.23
N GLY A 739 14.99 -22.31 6.12
CA GLY A 739 14.98 -22.01 7.55
C GLY A 739 13.89 -22.75 8.34
N HIS A 740 13.60 -22.24 9.53
CA HIS A 740 12.63 -22.78 10.48
C HIS A 740 11.70 -21.68 11.01
N ASN A 741 10.62 -22.07 11.71
CA ASN A 741 9.76 -21.11 12.40
C ASN A 741 10.55 -20.38 13.50
N VAL A 742 10.73 -19.06 13.34
CA VAL A 742 11.23 -18.16 14.38
C VAL A 742 10.02 -17.52 15.05
N VAL A 743 9.67 -18.02 16.24
CA VAL A 743 8.57 -17.50 17.07
C VAL A 743 9.14 -17.03 18.40
N ILE A 744 8.97 -15.76 18.72
CA ILE A 744 9.54 -15.13 19.91
C ILE A 744 8.58 -15.31 21.10
N PRO A 745 9.07 -15.73 22.28
CA PRO A 745 8.24 -15.91 23.46
C PRO A 745 7.72 -14.55 23.98
N PRO A 746 6.52 -14.50 24.60
CA PRO A 746 5.94 -13.27 25.11
C PRO A 746 6.79 -12.68 26.25
N ALA A 747 7.25 -11.45 26.07
CA ALA A 747 7.84 -10.65 27.16
C ALA A 747 6.75 -10.17 28.13
N PRO A 748 7.07 -9.91 29.42
CA PRO A 748 6.13 -9.33 30.38
C PRO A 748 5.52 -8.02 29.89
N ILE A 749 4.22 -7.82 30.12
CA ILE A 749 3.53 -6.58 29.77
C ILE A 749 3.89 -5.51 30.82
N PRO A 750 4.43 -4.34 30.44
CA PRO A 750 4.73 -3.27 31.38
C PRO A 750 3.45 -2.55 31.81
N ASP A 751 3.48 -1.89 32.98
CA ASP A 751 2.33 -1.11 33.46
C ASP A 751 1.95 -0.01 32.45
N PHE A 752 0.67 0.06 32.10
CA PHE A 752 0.16 1.11 31.22
C PHE A 752 0.07 2.43 31.98
N LYS A 753 1.04 3.33 31.77
CA LYS A 753 1.13 4.66 32.40
C LYS A 753 0.07 5.67 31.86
N GLY A 754 -1.04 5.18 31.31
CA GLY A 754 -2.17 5.98 30.79
C GLY A 754 -2.01 6.51 29.36
N HIS A 755 -3.15 6.87 28.75
CA HIS A 755 -3.22 7.48 27.42
C HIS A 755 -2.66 8.92 27.43
N TYR A 756 -1.95 9.30 26.37
CA TYR A 756 -1.69 10.71 26.08
C TYR A 756 -3.02 11.46 25.86
N ARG A 757 -3.12 12.69 26.39
CA ARG A 757 -4.25 13.60 26.17
C ARG A 757 -3.71 14.85 25.47
N PRO A 758 -3.92 15.02 24.15
CA PRO A 758 -3.41 16.15 23.39
C PRO A 758 -3.88 17.49 23.96
N ALA A 759 -2.95 18.42 24.16
CA ALA A 759 -3.24 19.69 24.79
C ALA A 759 -4.09 20.60 23.87
N HIS A 760 -5.24 21.04 24.39
CA HIS A 760 -6.18 21.96 23.74
C HIS A 760 -5.96 23.43 24.13
N THR A 761 -5.04 23.69 25.05
CA THR A 761 -4.61 25.03 25.47
C THR A 761 -3.97 25.78 24.31
N ARG A 762 -4.18 27.10 24.26
CA ARG A 762 -3.56 28.02 23.32
C ARG A 762 -2.85 29.05 24.19
N GLN A 763 -1.52 29.02 24.27
CA GLN A 763 -0.74 30.00 25.02
C GLN A 763 -0.10 31.05 24.10
N GLN A 764 0.31 30.63 22.91
CA GLN A 764 0.86 31.51 21.87
C GLN A 764 0.11 31.26 20.55
N LYS A 765 0.08 32.27 19.67
CA LYS A 765 -0.42 32.13 18.29
C LYS A 765 0.56 32.82 17.36
N LEU A 766 1.19 32.04 16.50
CA LEU A 766 2.15 32.52 15.51
C LEU A 766 1.47 32.63 14.15
N ARG A 767 1.66 33.76 13.46
CA ARG A 767 1.31 33.92 12.05
C ARG A 767 2.60 33.84 11.25
N VAL A 768 2.60 33.00 10.22
CA VAL A 768 3.79 32.65 9.44
C VAL A 768 3.48 32.84 7.96
N ARG A 769 4.27 33.66 7.26
CA ARG A 769 4.25 33.80 5.80
C ARG A 769 5.34 32.90 5.21
N PHE A 770 5.01 32.14 4.17
CA PHE A 770 5.98 31.35 3.42
C PHE A 770 5.76 31.43 1.91
N SER A 771 6.86 31.25 1.18
CA SER A 771 6.83 31.01 -0.26
C SER A 771 6.57 29.54 -0.57
N ARG A 772 6.05 29.30 -1.77
CA ARG A 772 5.81 27.98 -2.36
C ARG A 772 6.02 28.07 -3.87
N THR A 773 7.18 27.62 -4.32
CA THR A 773 7.66 27.70 -5.71
C THR A 773 7.87 26.30 -6.31
N GLY A 774 8.44 26.23 -7.53
CA GLY A 774 8.87 24.98 -8.17
C GLY A 774 7.84 23.85 -8.17
N SER A 775 8.32 22.63 -7.91
CA SER A 775 7.50 21.41 -7.83
C SER A 775 6.35 21.51 -6.83
N SER A 776 6.50 22.26 -5.74
CA SER A 776 5.49 22.35 -4.68
C SER A 776 4.23 23.13 -5.09
N SER A 777 4.25 23.81 -6.24
CA SER A 777 3.03 24.28 -6.89
C SER A 777 2.08 23.13 -7.31
N MET A 778 2.61 21.92 -7.56
CA MET A 778 1.84 20.71 -7.89
C MET A 778 1.20 20.01 -6.67
N MET A 779 1.40 20.54 -5.46
CA MET A 779 0.76 20.04 -4.24
C MET A 779 -0.63 20.68 -4.03
N GLY A 780 -1.64 19.85 -3.76
CA GLY A 780 -2.94 20.33 -3.31
C GLY A 780 -2.89 20.88 -1.89
N HIS A 781 -3.80 21.79 -1.51
CA HIS A 781 -3.79 22.39 -0.17
C HIS A 781 -3.90 21.36 0.99
N LEU A 782 -4.54 20.21 0.75
CA LEU A 782 -4.58 19.11 1.73
C LEU A 782 -3.20 18.43 1.90
N ASP A 783 -2.43 18.33 0.83
CA ASP A 783 -1.08 17.76 0.83
C ASP A 783 -0.08 18.74 1.47
N VAL A 784 -0.26 20.05 1.24
CA VAL A 784 0.46 21.11 1.98
C VAL A 784 0.13 21.05 3.47
N ASN A 785 -1.14 20.89 3.86
CA ASN A 785 -1.52 20.72 5.27
C ASN A 785 -0.86 19.49 5.91
N ARG A 786 -0.72 18.36 5.18
CA ARG A 786 0.00 17.17 5.66
C ARG A 786 1.50 17.40 5.77
N LEU A 787 2.11 18.06 4.78
CA LEU A 787 3.53 18.42 4.82
C LEU A 787 3.84 19.27 6.05
N LEU A 788 3.02 20.31 6.31
CA LEU A 788 3.15 21.17 7.49
C LEU A 788 2.92 20.39 8.79
N ASP A 789 1.91 19.53 8.89
CA ASP A 789 1.66 18.74 10.10
C ASP A 789 2.83 17.81 10.45
N ARG A 790 3.35 17.12 9.43
CA ARG A 790 4.52 16.25 9.58
C ARG A 790 5.77 17.06 9.91
N ALA A 791 5.99 18.21 9.26
CA ALA A 791 7.12 19.09 9.54
C ALA A 791 7.08 19.63 10.99
N MET A 792 5.92 20.08 11.46
CA MET A 792 5.71 20.50 12.86
C MET A 792 6.02 19.38 13.86
N LEU A 793 5.64 18.12 13.54
CA LEU A 793 5.93 16.98 14.40
C LEU A 793 7.43 16.61 14.41
N ARG A 794 8.09 16.58 13.24
CA ARG A 794 9.54 16.33 13.14
C ARG A 794 10.37 17.43 13.81
N ALA A 795 9.91 18.67 13.71
CA ALA A 795 10.50 19.83 14.37
C ALA A 795 10.30 19.81 15.91
N GLY A 796 9.49 18.89 16.43
CA GLY A 796 9.13 18.80 17.85
C GLY A 796 8.38 20.03 18.38
N LEU A 797 7.64 20.74 17.51
CA LEU A 797 7.00 22.00 17.88
C LEU A 797 5.68 21.77 18.63
N PRO A 798 5.42 22.48 19.74
CA PRO A 798 4.39 22.15 20.74
C PRO A 798 2.99 22.60 20.29
N ILE A 799 2.45 21.98 19.24
CA ILE A 799 1.19 22.39 18.60
C ILE A 799 -0.09 22.02 19.37
N SER A 800 -1.03 22.96 19.42
CA SER A 800 -2.34 22.80 20.08
C SER A 800 -3.33 22.01 19.21
N PHE A 801 -4.25 21.29 19.84
CA PHE A 801 -5.21 20.41 19.15
C PHE A 801 -6.67 20.87 19.27
N THR A 802 -7.49 20.56 18.26
CA THR A 802 -8.94 20.74 18.29
C THR A 802 -9.63 19.79 19.26
N ASN A 803 -10.77 20.21 19.81
CA ASN A 803 -11.57 19.39 20.73
C ASN A 803 -12.41 18.35 19.97
N GLY A 804 -12.78 17.26 20.65
CA GLY A 804 -13.69 16.22 20.15
C GLY A 804 -13.01 15.08 19.37
N PHE A 805 -13.80 14.08 18.97
CA PHE A 805 -13.38 12.76 18.47
C PHE A 805 -12.18 12.77 17.48
N ASN A 806 -12.19 13.68 16.50
CA ASN A 806 -11.10 13.87 15.54
C ASN A 806 -10.27 15.10 15.94
N GLN A 807 -9.35 14.91 16.87
CA GLN A 807 -8.42 15.94 17.35
C GLN A 807 -7.34 16.21 16.30
N LEU A 808 -7.43 17.37 15.64
CA LEU A 808 -6.50 17.83 14.59
C LEU A 808 -5.57 18.93 15.13
N PRO A 809 -4.36 19.08 14.59
CA PRO A 809 -3.49 20.22 14.88
C PRO A 809 -4.16 21.55 14.50
N ARG A 810 -3.98 22.58 15.33
CA ARG A 810 -4.52 23.93 15.10
C ARG A 810 -3.62 24.74 14.16
N MET A 811 -3.69 24.39 12.88
CA MET A 811 -3.13 25.16 11.76
C MET A 811 -4.27 25.72 10.92
N GLN A 812 -4.23 27.00 10.56
CA GLN A 812 -5.29 27.67 9.79
C GLN A 812 -4.69 28.48 8.63
N PRO A 813 -4.89 28.10 7.36
CA PRO A 813 -4.46 28.91 6.22
C PRO A 813 -5.29 30.17 6.05
N ALA A 814 -4.69 31.23 5.51
CA ALA A 814 -5.38 32.46 5.10
C ALA A 814 -6.34 32.17 3.93
N GLN A 815 -5.79 32.00 2.75
CA GLN A 815 -6.47 31.51 1.55
C GLN A 815 -5.44 30.70 0.74
N PRO A 816 -5.50 29.35 0.76
CA PRO A 816 -4.53 28.52 0.03
C PRO A 816 -4.50 28.86 -1.46
N SER A 817 -3.30 28.90 -2.04
CA SER A 817 -3.14 28.94 -3.50
C SER A 817 -3.71 27.68 -4.17
N ALA A 818 -4.13 27.82 -5.43
CA ALA A 818 -4.64 26.70 -6.21
C ALA A 818 -3.52 25.73 -6.61
N LEU A 819 -3.92 24.60 -7.21
CA LEU A 819 -3.00 23.69 -7.88
C LEU A 819 -2.35 24.40 -9.07
N GLY A 820 -1.02 24.29 -9.19
CA GLY A 820 -0.24 24.97 -10.22
C GLY A 820 -0.13 26.49 -10.04
N TYR A 821 -0.43 27.04 -8.87
CA TYR A 821 -0.14 28.45 -8.56
C TYR A 821 1.06 28.54 -7.61
N THR A 822 2.02 29.40 -7.93
CA THR A 822 3.14 29.74 -7.04
C THR A 822 2.75 30.88 -6.11
N SER A 823 3.55 31.15 -5.09
CA SER A 823 3.22 32.13 -4.07
C SER A 823 4.45 32.54 -3.27
N ASN A 824 4.56 33.82 -2.91
CA ASN A 824 5.43 34.30 -1.83
C ASN A 824 4.60 34.71 -0.58
N ALA A 825 3.30 34.42 -0.60
CA ALA A 825 2.29 34.91 0.33
C ALA A 825 1.25 33.82 0.73
N GLU A 826 1.69 32.56 0.90
CA GLU A 826 0.93 31.64 1.73
C GLU A 826 1.10 32.07 3.18
N VAL A 827 0.00 32.20 3.92
CA VAL A 827 0.03 32.56 5.34
C VAL A 827 -0.78 31.54 6.13
N TYR A 828 -0.21 31.07 7.24
CA TYR A 828 -0.84 30.16 8.18
C TYR A 828 -0.74 30.71 9.61
N ASP A 829 -1.83 30.58 10.36
CA ASP A 829 -1.84 30.78 11.81
C ASP A 829 -1.67 29.42 12.50
N PHE A 830 -0.70 29.32 13.43
CA PHE A 830 -0.41 28.16 14.26
C PHE A 830 -0.69 28.49 15.73
N ASP A 831 -1.50 27.68 16.42
CA ASP A 831 -1.67 27.81 17.87
C ASP A 831 -0.72 26.86 18.63
N MET A 832 0.08 27.40 19.56
CA MET A 832 1.04 26.64 20.37
C MET A 832 0.50 26.42 21.81
N VAL A 833 0.82 25.28 22.43
CA VAL A 833 0.36 24.94 23.79
C VAL A 833 1.20 25.60 24.89
N GLU A 834 2.40 26.09 24.54
CA GLU A 834 3.34 26.86 25.33
C GLU A 834 4.06 27.87 24.41
N PRO A 835 4.64 28.98 24.94
CA PRO A 835 5.37 29.94 24.11
C PRO A 835 6.71 29.38 23.59
N VAL A 836 6.99 29.61 22.31
CA VAL A 836 8.27 29.33 21.64
C VAL A 836 8.84 30.65 21.14
N ASP A 837 10.17 30.81 21.14
CA ASP A 837 10.78 31.96 20.46
C ASP A 837 10.49 31.92 18.94
N VAL A 838 10.26 33.09 18.33
CA VAL A 838 9.83 33.18 16.93
C VAL A 838 10.95 32.83 15.94
N GLY A 839 12.22 33.10 16.32
CA GLY A 839 13.39 32.68 15.56
C GLY A 839 13.62 31.18 15.66
N GLU A 840 13.56 30.63 16.87
CA GLU A 840 13.62 29.18 17.15
C GLU A 840 12.53 28.38 16.42
N PHE A 841 11.28 28.86 16.45
CA PHE A 841 10.17 28.29 15.69
C PHE A 841 10.47 28.27 14.18
N THR A 842 10.90 29.41 13.63
CA THR A 842 11.18 29.57 12.20
C THR A 842 12.33 28.66 11.76
N HIS A 843 13.42 28.61 12.53
CA HIS A 843 14.57 27.74 12.28
C HIS A 843 14.15 26.26 12.24
N ARG A 844 13.54 25.76 13.31
CA ARG A 844 13.16 24.34 13.45
C ARG A 844 12.10 23.90 12.43
N LEU A 845 11.16 24.77 12.07
CA LEU A 845 10.20 24.46 11.02
C LEU A 845 10.88 24.46 9.64
N SER A 846 11.73 25.44 9.33
CA SER A 846 12.40 25.56 8.03
C SER A 846 13.31 24.37 7.70
N GLU A 847 14.01 23.80 8.69
CA GLU A 847 14.83 22.59 8.49
C GLU A 847 14.01 21.34 8.08
N GLN A 848 12.70 21.35 8.37
CA GLN A 848 11.80 20.24 8.08
C GLN A 848 10.97 20.44 6.80
N LEU A 849 11.10 21.58 6.12
CA LEU A 849 10.46 21.85 4.84
C LEU A 849 11.39 21.47 3.66
N PRO A 850 10.85 21.14 2.47
CA PRO A 850 11.65 20.97 1.26
C PRO A 850 12.04 22.35 0.68
N PRO A 851 13.17 22.48 -0.06
CA PRO A 851 13.71 23.78 -0.50
C PRO A 851 12.75 24.70 -1.27
N THR A 852 11.76 24.13 -1.95
CA THR A 852 10.67 24.83 -2.65
C THR A 852 9.66 25.54 -1.73
N PHE A 853 9.84 25.47 -0.40
CA PHE A 853 9.17 26.29 0.60
C PHE A 853 10.21 27.05 1.44
N SER A 854 10.07 28.37 1.57
CA SER A 854 10.89 29.19 2.46
C SER A 854 10.03 30.13 3.31
N ILE A 855 10.25 30.12 4.63
CA ILE A 855 9.57 31.04 5.55
C ILE A 855 10.10 32.45 5.28
N GLN A 856 9.19 33.37 4.95
CA GLN A 856 9.50 34.77 4.65
C GLN A 856 9.52 35.60 5.94
N ASP A 857 8.54 35.38 6.80
CA ASP A 857 8.42 36.01 8.11
C ASP A 857 7.53 35.18 9.05
N ALA A 858 7.70 35.40 10.34
CA ALA A 858 6.80 34.95 11.38
C ALA A 858 6.63 36.05 12.43
N GLU A 859 5.42 36.22 12.95
CA GLU A 859 5.06 37.16 14.01
C GLU A 859 4.19 36.49 15.08
N GLU A 860 4.34 36.89 16.35
CA GLU A 860 3.37 36.54 17.37
C GLU A 860 2.17 37.51 17.31
N ILE A 861 0.97 36.95 17.27
CA ILE A 861 -0.28 37.69 17.23
C ILE A 861 -1.18 37.28 18.39
N SER A 862 -2.05 38.18 18.84
CA SER A 862 -2.99 37.89 19.94
C SER A 862 -3.78 36.60 19.69
N LEU A 863 -3.95 35.80 20.76
CA LEU A 863 -4.84 34.62 20.78
C LEU A 863 -6.28 34.95 20.35
N SER A 864 -6.71 36.22 20.51
CA SER A 864 -8.02 36.74 20.10
C SER A 864 -8.06 37.31 18.67
N SER A 865 -6.93 37.42 17.98
CA SER A 865 -6.88 37.87 16.59
C SER A 865 -7.67 36.92 15.70
N ARG A 866 -8.47 37.48 14.78
CA ARG A 866 -9.27 36.75 13.78
C ARG A 866 -8.44 35.70 13.06
N SER A 867 -9.09 34.62 12.62
CA SER A 867 -8.46 33.65 11.71
C SER A 867 -7.95 34.37 10.46
N PRO A 868 -6.89 33.89 9.79
CA PRO A 868 -6.24 34.67 8.75
C PRO A 868 -7.17 34.86 7.54
N SER A 869 -8.03 33.88 7.24
CA SER A 869 -9.10 34.00 6.23
C SER A 869 -10.13 35.10 6.53
N ALA A 870 -10.31 35.49 7.80
CA ALA A 870 -11.28 36.50 8.26
C ALA A 870 -10.62 37.84 8.66
N ALA A 871 -9.28 37.92 8.57
CA ALA A 871 -8.49 39.14 8.66
C ALA A 871 -8.05 39.65 7.27
N LEU A 872 -8.15 38.81 6.25
CA LEU A 872 -7.73 39.07 4.87
C LEU A 872 -8.63 40.12 4.19
N GLU A 873 -8.03 41.23 3.77
CA GLU A 873 -8.73 42.32 3.05
C GLU A 873 -8.32 42.42 1.58
N GLU A 874 -7.07 42.12 1.22
CA GLU A 874 -6.59 42.22 -0.16
C GLU A 874 -5.61 41.10 -0.54
N LEU A 875 -5.59 40.74 -1.82
CA LEU A 875 -4.56 39.88 -2.44
C LEU A 875 -3.91 40.64 -3.60
N VAL A 876 -2.60 40.46 -3.77
CA VAL A 876 -1.89 40.86 -4.99
C VAL A 876 -1.50 39.60 -5.77
N TRP A 877 -1.96 39.53 -7.01
CA TRP A 877 -1.62 38.47 -7.95
C TRP A 877 -0.77 39.03 -9.08
N VAL A 878 0.19 38.24 -9.54
CA VAL A 878 0.84 38.40 -10.85
C VAL A 878 0.44 37.22 -11.70
N VAL A 879 -0.04 37.48 -12.91
CA VAL A 879 -0.52 36.46 -13.86
C VAL A 879 0.16 36.62 -15.21
N VAL A 880 0.42 35.49 -15.86
CA VAL A 880 0.80 35.44 -17.28
C VAL A 880 -0.44 35.10 -18.08
N LEU A 881 -0.85 36.02 -18.93
CA LEU A 881 -1.93 35.84 -19.89
C LEU A 881 -1.33 35.73 -21.29
N VAL A 882 -1.92 34.88 -22.13
CA VAL A 882 -1.53 34.69 -23.54
C VAL A 882 -2.75 34.89 -24.41
N SER A 883 -2.60 35.56 -25.56
CA SER A 883 -3.69 35.80 -26.51
C SER A 883 -3.19 35.94 -27.95
N GLU A 884 -3.77 35.18 -28.88
CA GLU A 884 -3.41 35.26 -30.29
C GLU A 884 -3.79 36.58 -30.99
N THR A 885 -4.49 37.50 -30.32
CA THR A 885 -4.91 38.80 -30.88
C THR A 885 -4.30 40.00 -30.17
N LEU A 886 -3.99 39.90 -28.87
CA LEU A 886 -3.23 40.91 -28.14
C LEU A 886 -1.73 40.59 -28.25
N ARG A 887 -1.09 41.06 -29.34
CA ARG A 887 0.28 40.69 -29.74
C ARG A 887 1.34 41.77 -29.48
N ASP A 888 0.96 42.89 -28.90
CA ASP A 888 1.87 44.02 -28.70
C ASP A 888 1.56 44.78 -27.41
N GLU A 889 2.57 45.48 -26.88
CA GLU A 889 2.45 46.26 -25.63
C GLU A 889 1.32 47.29 -25.68
N ASP A 890 1.10 47.91 -26.83
CA ASP A 890 0.08 48.92 -27.05
C ASP A 890 -1.33 48.34 -26.93
N SER A 891 -1.56 47.13 -27.47
CA SER A 891 -2.81 46.37 -27.38
C SER A 891 -3.12 45.93 -25.95
N TRP A 892 -2.11 45.45 -25.21
CA TRP A 892 -2.26 45.08 -23.80
C TRP A 892 -2.48 46.30 -22.90
N ASN A 893 -1.76 47.41 -23.13
CA ASN A 893 -1.96 48.66 -22.39
C ASN A 893 -3.37 49.23 -22.60
N LYS A 894 -3.87 49.24 -23.84
CA LYS A 894 -5.27 49.62 -24.16
C LYS A 894 -6.29 48.69 -23.48
N CYS A 895 -6.02 47.39 -23.44
CA CYS A 895 -6.87 46.44 -22.71
C CYS A 895 -6.90 46.74 -21.20
N ILE A 896 -5.74 46.99 -20.58
CA ILE A 896 -5.63 47.34 -19.16
C ILE A 896 -6.32 48.67 -18.84
N GLU A 897 -6.22 49.67 -19.72
CA GLU A 897 -6.95 50.94 -19.59
C GLU A 897 -8.48 50.72 -19.71
N ASN A 898 -8.93 49.89 -20.65
CA ASN A 898 -10.34 49.51 -20.76
C ASN A 898 -10.84 48.79 -19.49
N ILE A 899 -10.03 47.93 -18.85
CA ILE A 899 -10.36 47.29 -17.57
C ILE A 899 -10.44 48.31 -16.42
N ARG A 900 -9.52 49.27 -16.36
CA ARG A 900 -9.56 50.36 -15.36
C ARG A 900 -10.86 51.16 -15.49
N ASN A 901 -11.26 51.46 -16.73
CA ASN A 901 -12.41 52.30 -17.07
C ASN A 901 -13.75 51.54 -17.23
N SER A 902 -13.79 50.21 -17.08
CA SER A 902 -15.01 49.45 -17.31
C SER A 902 -16.07 49.64 -16.21
N GLY A 903 -17.34 49.52 -16.60
CA GLY A 903 -18.43 49.27 -15.66
C GLY A 903 -18.45 47.81 -15.15
N PRO A 904 -19.55 47.39 -14.51
CA PRO A 904 -19.76 46.01 -14.04
C PRO A 904 -19.55 44.96 -15.13
N VAL A 905 -18.81 43.89 -14.80
CA VAL A 905 -18.52 42.75 -15.68
C VAL A 905 -19.19 41.50 -15.11
N LEU A 906 -20.46 41.33 -15.44
CA LEU A 906 -21.31 40.28 -14.87
C LEU A 906 -21.06 38.93 -15.54
N ILE A 907 -20.84 37.88 -14.73
CA ILE A 907 -20.86 36.48 -15.18
C ILE A 907 -21.90 35.65 -14.41
N GLU A 908 -22.51 34.67 -15.09
CA GLU A 908 -23.36 33.67 -14.43
C GLU A 908 -22.51 32.57 -13.78
N LYS A 909 -22.65 32.37 -12.45
CA LYS A 909 -22.05 31.24 -11.74
C LYS A 909 -23.12 30.31 -11.19
N LYS A 910 -23.12 29.05 -11.64
CA LYS A 910 -24.00 28.01 -11.10
C LYS A 910 -23.48 27.51 -9.75
N THR A 911 -24.32 27.57 -8.72
CA THR A 911 -23.98 27.08 -7.38
C THR A 911 -23.94 25.55 -7.34
N LYS A 912 -22.80 24.95 -6.94
CA LYS A 912 -22.61 23.49 -6.91
C LYS A 912 -23.69 22.72 -6.10
N ARG A 913 -24.24 23.35 -5.05
CA ARG A 913 -25.17 22.70 -4.10
C ARG A 913 -26.67 22.86 -4.44
N THR A 914 -27.08 23.89 -5.19
CA THR A 914 -28.50 24.15 -5.49
C THR A 914 -28.79 24.38 -6.98
N LYS A 915 -27.78 24.33 -7.86
CA LYS A 915 -27.85 24.61 -9.31
C LYS A 915 -28.44 25.98 -9.71
N LYS A 916 -28.81 26.83 -8.74
CA LYS A 916 -29.23 28.21 -8.97
C LYS A 916 -28.08 29.01 -9.59
N LYS A 917 -28.40 29.84 -10.58
CA LYS A 917 -27.53 30.90 -11.10
C LYS A 917 -27.40 31.99 -10.02
N LYS A 918 -26.18 32.47 -9.78
CA LYS A 918 -25.91 33.77 -9.13
C LYS A 918 -25.10 34.60 -10.14
N GLU A 919 -25.54 35.82 -10.42
CA GLU A 919 -24.73 36.79 -11.16
C GLU A 919 -23.63 37.34 -10.24
N LEU A 920 -22.49 37.66 -10.85
CA LEU A 920 -21.26 37.91 -10.13
C LEU A 920 -20.45 38.93 -10.93
N ASP A 921 -20.24 40.12 -10.37
CA ASP A 921 -19.41 41.15 -10.97
C ASP A 921 -17.92 40.83 -10.74
N LEU A 922 -17.14 40.82 -11.83
CA LEU A 922 -15.69 40.64 -11.79
C LEU A 922 -14.93 41.95 -11.56
N ARG A 923 -15.56 43.11 -11.85
CA ARG A 923 -14.95 44.43 -11.75
C ARG A 923 -15.07 45.05 -10.35
N GLU A 924 -16.17 44.78 -9.65
CA GLU A 924 -16.41 45.19 -8.25
C GLU A 924 -15.25 44.83 -7.28
N PRO A 925 -14.69 43.60 -7.27
CA PRO A 925 -13.56 43.23 -6.40
C PRO A 925 -12.18 43.71 -6.90
N LEU A 926 -12.06 44.41 -8.03
CA LEU A 926 -10.76 44.85 -8.58
C LEU A 926 -10.36 46.23 -8.03
N LEU A 927 -9.25 46.28 -7.30
CA LEU A 927 -8.72 47.52 -6.70
C LEU A 927 -7.68 48.20 -7.59
N SER A 928 -6.74 47.45 -8.17
CA SER A 928 -5.80 47.96 -9.17
C SER A 928 -5.41 46.88 -10.19
N VAL A 929 -4.96 47.33 -11.36
CA VAL A 929 -4.44 46.48 -12.44
C VAL A 929 -3.37 47.26 -13.21
N GLU A 930 -2.24 46.62 -13.51
CA GLU A 930 -1.10 47.19 -14.21
C GLU A 930 -0.30 46.11 -14.97
N ARG A 931 0.35 46.49 -16.08
CA ARG A 931 1.33 45.62 -16.76
C ARG A 931 2.60 45.60 -15.91
N ALA A 932 3.08 44.41 -15.56
CA ALA A 932 4.37 44.28 -14.91
C ALA A 932 5.48 44.40 -15.97
N THR A 933 6.54 45.14 -15.68
CA THR A 933 7.69 45.33 -16.57
C THR A 933 8.87 44.49 -16.11
N SER A 934 9.56 43.85 -17.04
CA SER A 934 10.70 42.96 -16.79
C SER A 934 12.00 43.74 -16.53
N SER A 935 11.99 44.64 -15.55
CA SER A 935 13.24 45.13 -14.94
C SER A 935 13.87 43.98 -14.13
N ASP A 936 15.18 43.75 -14.28
CA ASP A 936 15.92 42.55 -13.84
C ASP A 936 15.97 42.27 -12.32
N SER A 937 15.10 42.88 -11.51
CA SER A 937 15.17 42.88 -10.05
C SER A 937 13.81 42.77 -9.33
N ASP A 938 12.70 42.45 -9.99
CA ASP A 938 11.46 42.08 -9.29
C ASP A 938 11.46 40.56 -9.00
N PRO A 939 11.59 40.12 -7.72
CA PRO A 939 11.63 38.70 -7.39
C PRO A 939 10.36 37.96 -7.82
N VAL A 940 9.22 38.64 -7.86
CA VAL A 940 7.94 38.05 -8.28
C VAL A 940 8.03 37.59 -9.74
N LEU A 941 8.76 38.29 -10.59
CA LEU A 941 8.93 37.91 -12.00
C LEU A 941 9.87 36.72 -12.18
N THR A 942 10.90 36.58 -11.33
CA THR A 942 11.80 35.41 -11.38
C THR A 942 11.08 34.09 -11.09
N HIS A 943 10.03 34.10 -10.24
CA HIS A 943 9.22 32.91 -9.93
C HIS A 943 8.09 32.64 -10.95
N VAL A 944 7.96 33.46 -11.98
CA VAL A 944 6.90 33.36 -12.99
C VAL A 944 7.34 32.60 -14.26
N GLY A 945 8.64 32.26 -14.36
CA GLY A 945 9.20 31.38 -15.40
C GLY A 945 9.42 32.11 -16.72
N VAL A 946 10.52 32.86 -16.81
CA VAL A 946 10.82 33.83 -17.89
C VAL A 946 11.16 33.18 -19.24
N GLU A 947 11.51 31.90 -19.24
CA GLU A 947 12.30 31.28 -20.32
C GLU A 947 11.47 30.74 -21.50
N ASP A 948 10.14 30.63 -21.34
CA ASP A 948 9.21 30.12 -22.36
C ASP A 948 8.35 31.21 -23.03
N TRP A 949 8.76 32.49 -22.99
CA TRP A 949 7.92 33.62 -23.40
C TRP A 949 8.05 34.01 -24.88
N ASP A 950 6.91 34.28 -25.51
CA ASP A 950 6.76 34.80 -26.87
C ASP A 950 6.05 36.17 -26.87
N ASP A 951 6.02 36.83 -28.02
CA ASP A 951 5.41 38.16 -28.20
C ASP A 951 3.89 38.20 -27.89
N THR A 952 3.20 37.05 -27.82
CA THR A 952 1.76 36.98 -27.49
C THR A 952 1.47 36.90 -25.98
N SER A 953 2.52 36.88 -25.15
CA SER A 953 2.42 36.81 -23.69
C SER A 953 2.47 38.18 -23.01
N CYS A 954 1.72 38.34 -21.91
CA CYS A 954 1.71 39.56 -21.11
C CYS A 954 1.58 39.27 -19.62
N ILE A 955 2.42 39.95 -18.83
CA ILE A 955 2.42 39.85 -17.37
C ILE A 955 1.56 40.98 -16.79
N ILE A 956 0.52 40.61 -16.05
CA ILE A 956 -0.38 41.57 -15.41
C ILE A 956 -0.35 41.37 -13.91
N LYS A 957 -0.10 42.46 -13.18
CA LYS A 957 -0.19 42.56 -11.74
C LYS A 957 -1.54 43.17 -11.39
N PHE A 958 -2.32 42.52 -10.54
CA PHE A 958 -3.59 43.05 -10.07
C PHE A 958 -3.79 42.87 -8.57
N ARG A 959 -4.38 43.88 -7.94
CA ARG A 959 -4.79 43.84 -6.54
C ARG A 959 -6.31 43.69 -6.48
N THR A 960 -6.78 42.73 -5.69
CA THR A 960 -8.20 42.45 -5.50
C THR A 960 -8.60 42.49 -4.04
N LYS A 961 -9.78 43.04 -3.77
CA LYS A 961 -10.41 43.02 -2.45
C LYS A 961 -10.99 41.64 -2.16
N VAL A 962 -10.73 41.14 -0.96
CA VAL A 962 -11.35 39.95 -0.39
C VAL A 962 -12.47 40.37 0.56
N SER A 963 -13.61 39.67 0.48
CA SER A 963 -14.76 39.89 1.34
C SER A 963 -15.61 38.61 1.38
N TYR A 964 -16.30 38.38 2.50
CA TYR A 964 -17.19 37.22 2.65
C TYR A 964 -18.54 37.40 1.93
N GLU A 965 -18.90 38.64 1.58
CA GLU A 965 -20.18 39.00 0.95
C GLU A 965 -20.06 39.14 -0.58
N MET A 966 -18.89 39.61 -1.03
CA MET A 966 -18.52 39.80 -2.43
C MET A 966 -17.95 38.51 -3.03
N ALA A 967 -17.50 38.54 -4.28
CA ALA A 967 -16.80 37.42 -4.90
C ALA A 967 -15.31 37.72 -5.10
N ASN A 968 -14.43 36.97 -4.42
CA ASN A 968 -12.98 37.12 -4.60
C ASN A 968 -12.57 36.89 -6.06
N LEU A 969 -11.83 37.83 -6.66
CA LEU A 969 -11.36 37.75 -8.04
C LEU A 969 -10.16 36.80 -8.15
N SER A 970 -10.44 35.52 -8.43
CA SER A 970 -9.37 34.55 -8.70
C SER A 970 -8.64 34.86 -10.02
N PRO A 971 -7.36 34.47 -10.20
CA PRO A 971 -6.64 34.61 -11.46
C PRO A 971 -7.39 34.12 -12.71
N ALA A 972 -8.08 32.98 -12.63
CA ALA A 972 -8.90 32.47 -13.73
C ALA A 972 -10.17 33.32 -13.99
N SER A 973 -10.71 33.96 -12.96
CA SER A 973 -11.80 34.93 -13.09
C SER A 973 -11.31 36.27 -13.63
N PHE A 974 -10.10 36.70 -13.28
CA PHE A 974 -9.43 37.86 -13.87
C PHE A 974 -9.18 37.64 -15.37
N ALA A 975 -8.59 36.50 -15.78
CA ALA A 975 -8.40 36.17 -17.19
C ALA A 975 -9.72 36.22 -17.99
N LYS A 976 -10.83 35.71 -17.43
CA LYS A 976 -12.15 35.80 -18.07
C LYS A 976 -12.71 37.23 -18.17
N MET A 977 -12.36 38.12 -17.23
CA MET A 977 -12.67 39.55 -17.33
C MET A 977 -11.87 40.23 -18.45
N VAL A 978 -10.58 39.89 -18.61
CA VAL A 978 -9.75 40.34 -19.73
C VAL A 978 -10.35 39.88 -21.06
N GLU A 979 -10.71 38.60 -21.17
CA GLU A 979 -11.35 38.01 -22.36
C GLU A 979 -12.64 38.77 -22.76
N ILE A 980 -13.53 39.04 -21.78
CA ILE A 980 -14.79 39.77 -22.01
C ILE A 980 -14.55 41.22 -22.45
N ILE A 981 -13.57 41.92 -21.86
CA ILE A 981 -13.31 43.35 -22.16
C ILE A 981 -12.50 43.55 -23.45
N SER A 982 -11.63 42.61 -23.79
CA SER A 982 -10.86 42.62 -25.04
C SER A 982 -11.61 42.06 -26.25
N GLY A 983 -12.71 41.32 -26.02
CA GLY A 983 -13.39 40.55 -27.07
C GLY A 983 -12.50 39.48 -27.71
N SER A 984 -11.43 39.08 -27.01
CA SER A 984 -10.34 38.23 -27.49
C SER A 984 -10.21 36.99 -26.64
N GLU A 985 -9.81 35.85 -27.21
CA GLU A 985 -9.52 34.66 -26.43
C GLU A 985 -8.23 34.85 -25.60
N VAL A 986 -8.29 34.53 -24.30
CA VAL A 986 -7.21 34.80 -23.34
C VAL A 986 -7.00 33.59 -22.43
N THR A 987 -5.82 32.98 -22.52
CA THR A 987 -5.43 31.84 -21.69
C THR A 987 -4.64 32.30 -20.48
N LEU A 988 -5.04 31.87 -19.27
CA LEU A 988 -4.20 31.98 -18.07
C LEU A 988 -3.13 30.90 -18.11
N ARG A 989 -1.88 31.28 -18.40
CA ARG A 989 -0.73 30.38 -18.43
C ARG A 989 -0.26 30.05 -17.01
N HIS A 990 0.13 31.09 -16.26
CA HIS A 990 0.62 30.99 -14.88
C HIS A 990 -0.04 32.02 -13.94
N ALA A 991 -0.03 31.73 -12.63
CA ALA A 991 -0.38 32.68 -11.60
C ALA A 991 0.51 32.53 -10.35
N HIS A 992 0.99 33.67 -9.86
CA HIS A 992 1.78 33.81 -8.65
C HIS A 992 1.04 34.73 -7.66
N LYS A 993 0.88 34.30 -6.41
CA LYS A 993 0.37 35.16 -5.33
C LYS A 993 1.53 35.94 -4.71
N ALA A 994 1.66 37.21 -5.10
CA ALA A 994 2.80 38.05 -4.75
C ALA A 994 2.72 38.58 -3.30
N ASP A 995 1.54 38.98 -2.85
CA ASP A 995 1.33 39.60 -1.53
C ASP A 995 -0.09 39.37 -0.99
N ILE A 996 -0.25 39.51 0.31
CA ILE A 996 -1.48 39.30 1.09
C ILE A 996 -1.60 40.37 2.18
N VAL A 997 -2.68 41.15 2.14
CA VAL A 997 -2.90 42.29 3.05
C VAL A 997 -3.99 41.96 4.06
N PHE A 998 -3.65 42.12 5.34
CA PHE A 998 -4.57 41.98 6.46
C PHE A 998 -5.05 43.34 6.97
N ALA A 999 -6.25 43.36 7.55
CA ALA A 999 -6.84 44.55 8.15
C ALA A 999 -5.91 45.21 9.17
N SER A 1000 -5.60 46.50 8.96
CA SER A 1000 -4.74 47.27 9.89
C SER A 1000 -5.34 47.31 11.30
N VAL A 1001 -4.50 47.21 12.34
CA VAL A 1001 -4.93 47.15 13.74
C VAL A 1001 -5.33 48.54 14.27
N LYS A 1002 -6.46 49.06 13.79
CA LYS A 1002 -7.13 50.23 14.36
C LYS A 1002 -8.27 49.80 15.28
N GLU A 1003 -8.12 50.17 16.56
CA GLU A 1003 -9.11 50.15 17.65
C GLU A 1003 -10.39 49.31 17.41
N GLN A 1004 -10.25 47.99 17.53
CA GLN A 1004 -11.40 47.09 17.47
C GLN A 1004 -12.21 47.22 18.76
N LYS A 1005 -13.30 48.01 18.72
CA LYS A 1005 -14.37 47.89 19.74
C LYS A 1005 -14.83 46.44 19.81
N PRO A 1006 -15.08 45.90 21.02
CA PRO A 1006 -15.63 44.55 21.16
C PRO A 1006 -16.99 44.48 20.46
N PRO A 1007 -17.37 43.33 19.88
CA PRO A 1007 -18.69 43.16 19.29
C PRO A 1007 -19.75 43.37 20.37
N ILE A 1008 -20.68 44.28 20.12
CA ILE A 1008 -21.87 44.44 20.95
C ILE A 1008 -22.65 43.14 20.85
N ARG A 1009 -22.75 42.41 21.98
CA ARG A 1009 -23.75 41.36 22.12
C ARG A 1009 -25.10 42.04 22.25
N GLU A 1010 -25.89 42.04 21.18
CA GLU A 1010 -27.34 42.11 21.34
C GLU A 1010 -27.78 40.80 21.98
N GLU A 1011 -28.18 40.87 23.25
CA GLU A 1011 -28.76 39.73 23.97
C GLU A 1011 -30.18 39.52 23.45
N GLN A 1012 -30.31 38.70 22.40
CA GLN A 1012 -31.60 38.12 22.03
C GLN A 1012 -32.01 37.13 23.12
N GLU A 1013 -32.78 37.63 24.10
CA GLU A 1013 -33.48 36.81 25.08
C GLU A 1013 -34.33 35.77 24.36
N ASN A 1014 -33.91 34.51 24.43
CA ASN A 1014 -34.65 33.38 23.90
C ASN A 1014 -35.38 32.74 25.09
N PRO A 1015 -36.73 32.70 25.12
CA PRO A 1015 -37.48 32.45 26.34
C PRO A 1015 -37.22 31.06 26.90
N ILE A 1016 -36.98 30.99 28.21
CA ILE A 1016 -36.83 29.73 28.95
C ILE A 1016 -38.18 29.03 29.00
N LEU A 1017 -38.28 27.88 28.35
CA LEU A 1017 -39.34 26.90 28.62
C LEU A 1017 -38.90 26.03 29.79
N GLU A 1018 -39.52 26.25 30.94
CA GLU A 1018 -39.49 25.29 32.05
C GLU A 1018 -40.40 24.10 31.71
N GLU A 1019 -39.84 22.91 31.53
CA GLU A 1019 -40.59 21.65 31.57
C GLU A 1019 -40.17 20.81 32.78
N GLU A 1020 -41.15 20.11 33.36
CA GLU A 1020 -41.15 19.73 34.77
C GLU A 1020 -40.21 18.57 35.13
N LYS A 1021 -39.61 18.65 36.33
CA LYS A 1021 -39.03 17.48 37.00
C LYS A 1021 -40.15 16.56 37.48
N THR A 1022 -40.38 15.45 36.77
CA THR A 1022 -41.12 14.29 37.30
C THR A 1022 -40.19 13.10 37.47
N SER A 1023 -40.55 12.17 38.37
CA SER A 1023 -39.59 11.30 39.06
C SER A 1023 -39.84 9.79 38.90
N CYS A 1024 -38.75 9.04 38.67
CA CYS A 1024 -38.65 7.57 38.82
C CYS A 1024 -39.48 6.72 37.84
N PRO A 1025 -39.19 5.39 37.70
CA PRO A 1025 -38.23 4.56 38.44
C PRO A 1025 -36.97 4.11 37.68
#